data_AF-A0AAN9A1U2-F1
#
_entry.id   AF-A0AAN9A1U2-F1
#
_cell.length_a   1.000
_cell.length_b   1.000
_cell.length_c   1.000
_cell.angle_alpha   90.00
_cell.angle_beta   90.00
_cell.angle_gamma   90.00
#
_symmetry.space_group_name_H-M   'P 1'
#
loop_
_entity.id
_entity.type
_entity.pdbx_description
1 polymer ?
#
loop_
_entity_poly.entity_id
_entity_poly.type
_entity_poly.pdbx_seq_one_letter_code
_entity_poly.pdbx_strand_id
1 'polypeptide(L)'
;MKTLAHHLFHFRYYLNCKKSLLPLLQRLPQRSMSQNAAEAHMCRVAVVQMTSVSDKEVNFHTCEDFIKKAVAAGAKMVFLPEACDYIAETKEDSIKLAESIQGPIVLKYCNLGASLGVWLSLGGLHIKEKEENKVSNTHILTNEIGEIVSTYKKTHLFSVHIPEKNLRLEESTYISQGEGIYDPVSTPAGNVALAICYDMRFPELSLIQRRLGAQILTYPSAFTVTTGLAHWKTILRARAIETQCYVIAAAQTGQHNKKRSSYGHAMIVDPWGTVLCEIKEGTGFAVADIDLTYLNKIRQEMPVVAHRRSDLYYLNEIPLPKGPRICQILPMPSPYASYQFGQVTIPGSCIFLKSVHSQAFVNKKPVVPGHILLTPEKPVKRLCDMSSAEVCDSIQLIQIASVVVIKKYNPESIQIVIQDGPAAGQTIEHVHFHLVPLNEDSRQKLQGHENHGAWREKSEMEKEAQSLQHIVNQVIPTLLKKPFVSFTSFELVTPTLQDPVSIEYDHLNIPDECLIAKTKQSCAFIPPNPALTGHICVTPLQNTADITEVAADVLTDLFLNVQLVQRHAESVCKTGSSTIVLIQDHLLQKSTQQLQVHILPRVEGDLPDNDDIYKVVKNFDLRSSDWSVMSEVSSIASQIRSLIYV
;
A
#
# COMPACT_ATOMS: atom_id res chain seq x y z
N MET A 1 -48.48 24.05 -22.82
CA MET A 1 -48.22 25.50 -22.65
C MET A 1 -47.81 25.94 -21.24
N LYS A 2 -48.10 25.21 -20.15
CA LYS A 2 -47.63 25.58 -18.79
C LYS A 2 -46.17 25.19 -18.46
N THR A 3 -45.55 24.31 -19.25
CA THR A 3 -44.15 23.87 -19.07
C THR A 3 -43.12 24.76 -19.78
N LEU A 4 -43.52 25.52 -20.81
CA LEU A 4 -42.62 26.42 -21.54
C LEU A 4 -42.38 27.75 -20.78
N ALA A 5 -43.36 28.19 -19.98
CA ALA A 5 -43.26 29.42 -19.18
C ALA A 5 -42.28 29.29 -18.00
N HIS A 6 -42.13 28.08 -17.42
CA HIS A 6 -41.26 27.84 -16.27
C HIS A 6 -39.76 27.85 -16.65
N HIS A 7 -39.41 27.36 -17.84
CA HIS A 7 -38.03 27.39 -18.35
C HIS A 7 -37.60 28.79 -18.81
N LEU A 8 -38.51 29.60 -19.35
CA LEU A 8 -38.23 30.99 -19.71
C LEU A 8 -37.99 31.90 -18.49
N PHE A 9 -38.57 31.58 -17.33
CA PHE A 9 -38.35 32.33 -16.08
C PHE A 9 -36.94 32.08 -15.50
N HIS A 10 -36.47 30.83 -15.46
CA HIS A 10 -35.12 30.49 -15.00
C HIS A 10 -34.02 31.02 -15.92
N PHE A 11 -34.24 31.03 -17.24
CA PHE A 11 -33.26 31.54 -18.20
C PHE A 11 -33.11 33.07 -18.13
N ARG A 12 -34.20 33.81 -17.89
CA ARG A 12 -34.16 35.27 -17.64
C ARG A 12 -33.52 35.62 -16.30
N TYR A 13 -33.74 34.82 -15.26
CA TYR A 13 -33.10 35.01 -13.95
C TYR A 13 -31.57 34.83 -14.05
N TYR A 14 -31.12 33.79 -14.76
CA TYR A 14 -29.70 33.51 -14.98
C TYR A 14 -28.98 34.61 -15.79
N LEU A 15 -29.65 35.17 -16.81
CA LEU A 15 -29.09 36.27 -17.62
C LEU A 15 -29.04 37.61 -16.86
N ASN A 16 -30.00 37.87 -15.95
CA ASN A 16 -30.00 39.08 -15.13
C ASN A 16 -28.93 39.03 -14.01
N CYS A 17 -28.68 37.88 -13.39
CA CYS A 17 -27.56 37.71 -12.45
C CYS A 17 -26.19 37.92 -13.12
N LYS A 18 -26.03 37.51 -14.39
CA LYS A 18 -24.77 37.70 -15.14
C LYS A 18 -24.50 39.17 -15.50
N LYS A 19 -25.54 39.99 -15.69
CA LYS A 19 -25.40 41.44 -15.95
C LYS A 19 -25.08 42.26 -14.70
N SER A 20 -25.45 41.82 -13.50
CA SER A 20 -25.15 42.54 -12.25
C SER A 20 -23.76 42.22 -11.67
N LEU A 21 -23.13 41.12 -12.08
CA LEU A 21 -21.81 40.69 -11.60
C LEU A 21 -20.62 41.25 -12.40
N LEU A 22 -20.84 41.68 -13.65
CA LEU A 22 -19.77 42.21 -14.51
C LEU A 22 -19.11 43.51 -13.99
N PRO A 23 -19.86 44.48 -13.42
CA PRO A 23 -19.25 45.72 -12.89
C PRO A 23 -18.50 45.52 -11.56
N LEU A 24 -18.81 44.45 -10.82
CA LEU A 24 -18.15 44.12 -9.53
C LEU A 24 -16.79 43.43 -9.73
N LEU A 25 -16.60 42.73 -10.85
CA LEU A 25 -15.32 42.11 -11.23
C LEU A 25 -14.28 43.13 -11.74
N GLN A 26 -14.70 44.35 -12.09
CA GLN A 26 -13.80 45.41 -12.61
C GLN A 26 -13.22 46.33 -11.52
N ARG A 27 -13.57 46.15 -10.25
CA ARG A 27 -13.10 46.99 -9.12
C ARG A 27 -12.20 46.27 -8.11
N LEU A 28 -11.74 45.06 -8.43
CA LEU A 28 -10.69 44.40 -7.65
C LEU A 28 -9.33 44.96 -8.07
N PRO A 29 -8.42 45.31 -7.14
CA PRO A 29 -7.09 45.78 -7.50
C PRO A 29 -6.38 44.66 -8.28
N GLN A 30 -5.83 45.01 -9.45
CA GLN A 30 -4.93 44.15 -10.20
C GLN A 30 -3.66 43.88 -9.38
N ARG A 31 -3.71 42.88 -8.49
CA ARG A 31 -2.50 42.18 -8.08
C ARG A 31 -2.05 41.37 -9.28
N SER A 32 -0.81 41.61 -9.71
CA SER A 32 -0.15 40.93 -10.81
C SER A 32 -0.47 39.44 -10.77
N MET A 33 -1.14 38.95 -11.81
CA MET A 33 -1.12 37.53 -12.14
C MET A 33 0.33 37.15 -12.44
N SER A 34 1.09 36.78 -11.42
CA SER A 34 2.23 35.91 -11.64
C SER A 34 1.66 34.58 -12.12
N GLN A 35 1.96 34.25 -13.36
CA GLN A 35 1.77 32.93 -13.95
C GLN A 35 2.47 31.89 -13.07
N ASN A 36 1.76 31.24 -12.15
CA ASN A 36 2.17 29.92 -11.70
C ASN A 36 1.51 28.91 -12.62
N ALA A 37 2.04 28.85 -13.85
CA ALA A 37 2.06 27.59 -14.59
C ALA A 37 2.72 26.54 -13.68
N ALA A 38 2.24 25.31 -13.71
CA ALA A 38 2.85 24.17 -13.02
C ALA A 38 4.38 24.28 -13.10
N GLU A 39 5.04 24.51 -11.96
CA GLU A 39 6.50 24.55 -11.94
C GLU A 39 7.00 23.23 -12.50
N ALA A 40 7.79 23.30 -13.58
CA ALA A 40 8.46 22.14 -14.11
C ALA A 40 9.32 21.53 -12.99
N HIS A 41 8.93 20.36 -12.49
CA HIS A 41 9.67 19.67 -11.44
C HIS A 41 10.89 19.00 -12.08
N MET A 42 11.88 19.82 -12.43
CA MET A 42 13.19 19.39 -12.89
C MET A 42 14.14 19.29 -11.70
N CYS A 43 14.78 18.14 -11.55
CA CYS A 43 15.77 17.92 -10.51
C CYS A 43 17.05 17.35 -11.12
N ARG A 44 18.19 18.02 -10.90
CA ARG A 44 19.48 17.51 -11.33
C ARG A 44 19.95 16.41 -10.40
N VAL A 45 20.34 15.28 -10.98
CA VAL A 45 20.92 14.15 -10.25
C VAL A 45 22.27 13.75 -10.83
N ALA A 46 23.08 13.05 -10.04
CA ALA A 46 24.36 12.53 -10.47
C ALA A 46 24.45 11.01 -10.32
N VAL A 47 25.01 10.33 -11.32
CA VAL A 47 25.33 8.91 -11.29
C VAL A 47 26.85 8.73 -11.24
N VAL A 48 27.34 7.89 -10.32
CA VAL A 48 28.78 7.67 -10.10
C VAL A 48 29.23 6.34 -10.69
N GLN A 49 30.43 6.35 -11.24
CA GLN A 49 31.19 5.17 -11.64
C GLN A 49 32.52 5.13 -10.92
N MET A 50 32.83 4.02 -10.24
CA MET A 50 34.07 3.87 -9.48
C MET A 50 34.66 2.48 -9.61
N THR A 51 35.86 2.30 -9.05
CA THR A 51 36.51 0.99 -8.92
C THR A 51 36.83 0.78 -7.44
N SER A 52 35.91 0.18 -6.69
CA SER A 52 36.15 -0.12 -5.29
C SER A 52 37.26 -1.16 -5.11
N VAL A 53 38.08 -0.98 -4.09
CA VAL A 53 39.10 -1.92 -3.62
C VAL A 53 38.74 -2.44 -2.22
N SER A 54 39.61 -3.21 -1.57
CA SER A 54 39.38 -3.73 -0.21
C SER A 54 39.53 -2.66 0.89
N ASP A 55 40.18 -1.53 0.59
CA ASP A 55 40.36 -0.41 1.52
C ASP A 55 39.15 0.54 1.52
N LYS A 56 38.36 0.49 2.60
CA LYS A 56 37.15 1.32 2.78
C LYS A 56 37.45 2.81 2.78
N GLU A 57 38.59 3.25 3.30
CA GLU A 57 38.93 4.67 3.37
C GLU A 57 39.28 5.19 1.98
N VAL A 58 40.05 4.46 1.18
CA VAL A 58 40.34 4.83 -0.22
C VAL A 58 39.06 4.96 -1.04
N ASN A 59 38.13 4.01 -0.87
CA ASN A 59 36.84 4.04 -1.55
C ASN A 59 35.99 5.23 -1.09
N PHE A 60 35.94 5.49 0.22
CA PHE A 60 35.21 6.63 0.78
C PHE A 60 35.72 7.95 0.23
N HIS A 61 37.03 8.20 0.22
CA HIS A 61 37.59 9.44 -0.31
C HIS A 61 37.30 9.61 -1.81
N THR A 62 37.32 8.50 -2.57
CA THR A 62 36.92 8.51 -4.00
C THR A 62 35.46 8.93 -4.16
N CYS A 63 34.56 8.34 -3.37
CA CYS A 63 33.15 8.72 -3.38
C CYS A 63 32.96 10.17 -2.92
N GLU A 64 33.65 10.59 -1.85
CA GLU A 64 33.59 11.94 -1.31
C GLU A 64 33.94 12.99 -2.37
N ASP A 65 35.03 12.76 -3.11
CA ASP A 65 35.45 13.63 -4.21
C ASP A 65 34.39 13.74 -5.31
N PHE A 66 33.77 12.61 -5.70
CA PHE A 66 32.72 12.62 -6.71
C PHE A 66 31.43 13.26 -6.22
N ILE A 67 31.04 13.03 -4.96
CA ILE A 67 29.87 13.66 -4.35
C ILE A 67 30.06 15.18 -4.31
N LYS A 68 31.22 15.68 -3.84
CA LYS A 68 31.53 17.11 -3.81
C LYS A 68 31.46 17.74 -5.20
N LYS A 69 32.04 17.08 -6.22
CA LYS A 69 32.00 17.56 -7.62
C LYS A 69 30.59 17.50 -8.21
N ALA A 70 29.80 16.49 -7.89
CA ALA A 70 28.41 16.37 -8.32
C ALA A 70 27.52 17.47 -7.72
N VAL A 71 27.69 17.76 -6.43
CA VAL A 71 27.01 18.87 -5.74
C VAL A 71 27.41 20.20 -6.37
N ALA A 72 28.71 20.41 -6.65
CA ALA A 72 29.19 21.60 -7.36
C ALA A 72 28.61 21.73 -8.78
N ALA A 73 28.27 20.60 -9.43
CA ALA A 73 27.56 20.57 -10.72
C ALA A 73 26.03 20.76 -10.60
N GLY A 74 25.52 20.99 -9.38
CA GLY A 74 24.12 21.29 -9.08
C GLY A 74 23.27 20.07 -8.74
N ALA A 75 23.85 18.88 -8.56
CA ALA A 75 23.09 17.69 -8.21
C ALA A 75 22.45 17.80 -6.82
N LYS A 76 21.16 17.46 -6.73
CA LYS A 76 20.40 17.37 -5.47
C LYS A 76 20.39 15.96 -4.88
N MET A 77 20.73 14.98 -5.71
CA MET A 77 20.84 13.57 -5.32
C MET A 77 21.98 12.90 -6.07
N VAL A 78 22.80 12.12 -5.36
CA VAL A 78 23.95 11.39 -5.92
C VAL A 78 23.77 9.89 -5.72
N PHE A 79 23.91 9.13 -6.79
CA PHE A 79 23.75 7.67 -6.82
C PHE A 79 25.12 7.00 -6.93
N LEU A 80 25.50 6.26 -5.88
CA LEU A 80 26.72 5.47 -5.79
C LEU A 80 26.45 4.02 -6.20
N PRO A 81 27.47 3.30 -6.72
CA PRO A 81 27.30 1.93 -7.17
C PRO A 81 27.15 0.92 -6.02
N GLU A 82 26.76 -0.31 -6.38
CA GLU A 82 26.87 -1.47 -5.50
C GLU A 82 28.33 -1.61 -5.04
N ALA A 83 28.53 -2.05 -3.79
CA ALA A 83 29.85 -2.24 -3.19
C ALA A 83 30.72 -0.97 -3.18
N CYS A 84 30.12 0.22 -3.02
CA CYS A 84 30.87 1.48 -2.89
C CYS A 84 31.63 1.60 -1.55
N ASP A 85 31.37 0.71 -0.60
CA ASP A 85 32.14 0.54 0.63
C ASP A 85 33.45 -0.22 0.36
N TYR A 86 33.39 -1.44 -0.19
CA TYR A 86 34.55 -2.23 -0.54
C TYR A 86 34.24 -3.40 -1.48
N ILE A 87 35.29 -3.88 -2.16
CA ILE A 87 35.30 -5.17 -2.86
C ILE A 87 36.47 -6.00 -2.31
N ALA A 88 36.13 -7.02 -1.52
CA ALA A 88 37.11 -7.90 -0.88
C ALA A 88 37.72 -8.92 -1.87
N GLU A 89 38.89 -9.45 -1.54
CA GLU A 89 39.53 -10.53 -2.29
C GLU A 89 38.92 -11.90 -1.99
N THR A 90 38.50 -12.11 -0.73
CA THR A 90 37.93 -13.36 -0.22
C THR A 90 36.58 -13.13 0.48
N LYS A 91 35.82 -14.20 0.69
CA LYS A 91 34.53 -14.13 1.40
C LYS A 91 34.75 -13.84 2.88
N GLU A 92 35.77 -14.43 3.46
CA GLU A 92 36.18 -14.28 4.85
C GLU A 92 36.57 -12.84 5.15
N ASP A 93 37.29 -12.18 4.23
CA ASP A 93 37.62 -10.77 4.37
C ASP A 93 36.40 -9.87 4.22
N SER A 94 35.45 -10.21 3.35
CA SER A 94 34.17 -9.49 3.26
C SER A 94 33.40 -9.54 4.58
N ILE A 95 33.27 -10.71 5.20
CA ILE A 95 32.59 -10.85 6.50
C ILE A 95 33.28 -10.01 7.58
N LYS A 96 34.62 -9.94 7.58
CA LYS A 96 35.40 -9.13 8.54
C LYS A 96 35.27 -7.63 8.31
N LEU A 97 35.20 -7.20 7.04
CA LEU A 97 35.14 -5.79 6.67
C LEU A 97 33.75 -5.17 6.85
N ALA A 98 32.70 -6.00 6.79
CA ALA A 98 31.32 -5.58 6.95
C ALA A 98 31.06 -4.95 8.33
N GLU A 99 30.28 -3.88 8.32
CA GLU A 99 29.91 -3.13 9.51
C GLU A 99 28.40 -3.21 9.74
N SER A 100 27.93 -2.85 10.93
CA SER A 100 26.49 -2.66 11.14
C SER A 100 25.99 -1.44 10.34
N ILE A 101 24.68 -1.30 10.21
CA ILE A 101 24.09 -0.11 9.56
C ILE A 101 24.33 1.19 10.35
N GLN A 102 24.67 1.10 11.64
CA GLN A 102 25.19 2.22 12.44
C GLN A 102 26.73 2.27 12.47
N GLY A 103 27.39 1.58 11.55
CA GLY A 103 28.84 1.48 11.45
C GLY A 103 29.51 2.78 11.01
N PRO A 104 30.82 2.92 11.30
CA PRO A 104 31.62 4.09 10.92
C PRO A 104 31.46 4.52 9.45
N ILE A 105 31.46 3.60 8.49
CA ILE A 105 31.41 3.95 7.07
C ILE A 105 30.06 4.54 6.67
N VAL A 106 28.95 3.98 7.19
CA VAL A 106 27.60 4.48 6.93
C VAL A 106 27.44 5.87 7.52
N LEU A 107 27.88 6.07 8.76
CA LEU A 107 27.84 7.37 9.43
C LEU A 107 28.67 8.43 8.70
N LYS A 108 29.83 8.07 8.13
CA LYS A 108 30.62 8.97 7.29
C LYS A 108 29.84 9.46 6.07
N TYR A 109 29.15 8.58 5.36
CA TYR A 109 28.28 8.97 4.23
C TYR A 109 27.10 9.83 4.68
N CYS A 110 26.41 9.46 5.77
CA CYS A 110 25.31 10.26 6.32
C CYS A 110 25.77 11.68 6.66
N ASN A 111 26.89 11.82 7.36
CA ASN A 111 27.46 13.11 7.74
C ASN A 111 27.90 13.93 6.52
N LEU A 112 28.50 13.28 5.52
CA LEU A 112 28.90 13.95 4.28
C LEU A 112 27.67 14.49 3.53
N GLY A 113 26.64 13.66 3.36
CA GLY A 113 25.37 14.05 2.72
C GLY A 113 24.72 15.24 3.43
N ALA A 114 24.64 15.18 4.77
CA ALA A 114 24.15 16.27 5.61
C ALA A 114 24.96 17.56 5.44
N SER A 115 26.30 17.46 5.46
CA SER A 115 27.19 18.62 5.35
C SER A 115 27.10 19.33 4.01
N LEU A 116 26.72 18.61 2.96
CA LEU A 116 26.57 19.11 1.60
C LEU A 116 25.10 19.43 1.24
N GLY A 117 24.14 19.10 2.12
CA GLY A 117 22.71 19.29 1.86
C GLY A 117 22.22 18.48 0.65
N VAL A 118 22.67 17.24 0.50
CA VAL A 118 22.41 16.40 -0.68
C VAL A 118 21.87 15.02 -0.29
N TRP A 119 20.95 14.49 -1.09
CA TRP A 119 20.50 13.10 -0.95
C TRP A 119 21.55 12.12 -1.48
N LEU A 120 21.72 10.99 -0.81
CA LEU A 120 22.62 9.93 -1.26
C LEU A 120 21.86 8.61 -1.44
N SER A 121 22.09 7.96 -2.58
CA SER A 121 21.76 6.57 -2.83
C SER A 121 23.06 5.76 -2.72
N LEU A 122 23.21 5.04 -1.62
CA LEU A 122 24.36 4.16 -1.36
C LEU A 122 24.00 2.76 -1.88
N GLY A 123 24.45 2.45 -3.09
CA GLY A 123 23.83 1.45 -3.96
C GLY A 123 23.95 -0.03 -3.58
N GLY A 124 24.51 -0.37 -2.43
CA GLY A 124 24.65 -1.77 -2.00
C GLY A 124 25.85 -1.95 -1.08
N LEU A 125 25.71 -1.53 0.18
CA LEU A 125 26.73 -1.70 1.20
C LEU A 125 26.64 -3.09 1.82
N HIS A 126 27.78 -3.62 2.25
CA HIS A 126 27.87 -4.88 2.97
C HIS A 126 27.57 -4.63 4.45
N ILE A 127 26.34 -4.95 4.86
CA ILE A 127 25.86 -4.76 6.23
C ILE A 127 25.93 -6.08 6.99
N LYS A 128 26.51 -6.07 8.18
CA LYS A 128 26.62 -7.25 9.05
C LYS A 128 25.24 -7.68 9.54
N GLU A 129 24.91 -8.96 9.37
CA GLU A 129 23.65 -9.54 9.84
C GLU A 129 23.78 -10.11 11.26
N LYS A 130 22.63 -10.47 11.87
CA LYS A 130 22.59 -11.12 13.18
C LYS A 130 23.17 -12.54 13.15
N GLU A 131 22.98 -13.24 12.03
CA GLU A 131 23.54 -14.57 11.81
C GLU A 131 25.06 -14.48 11.64
N GLU A 132 25.79 -15.33 12.36
CA GLU A 132 27.24 -15.36 12.30
C GLU A 132 27.70 -15.75 10.89
N ASN A 133 28.70 -15.06 10.35
CA ASN A 133 29.24 -15.24 8.99
C ASN A 133 28.30 -14.87 7.82
N LYS A 134 27.20 -14.15 8.08
CA LYS A 134 26.37 -13.56 7.02
C LYS A 134 26.48 -12.04 6.97
N VAL A 135 26.44 -11.53 5.75
CA VAL A 135 26.34 -10.10 5.43
C VAL A 135 25.14 -9.89 4.51
N SER A 136 24.57 -8.70 4.43
CA SER A 136 23.58 -8.36 3.42
C SER A 136 24.12 -7.32 2.46
N ASN A 137 23.60 -7.35 1.24
CA ASN A 137 23.83 -6.32 0.24
C ASN A 137 22.67 -5.33 0.32
N THR A 138 22.91 -4.20 0.99
CA THR A 138 21.87 -3.24 1.39
C THR A 138 22.03 -1.92 0.66
N HIS A 139 21.05 -1.58 -0.18
CA HIS A 139 20.90 -0.27 -0.77
C HIS A 139 20.31 0.68 0.28
N ILE A 140 21.04 1.73 0.64
CA ILE A 140 20.63 2.71 1.66
C ILE A 140 20.34 4.05 0.99
N LEU A 141 19.22 4.66 1.35
CA LEU A 141 18.85 6.00 0.91
C LEU A 141 18.93 6.97 2.09
N THR A 142 19.63 8.10 1.92
CA THR A 142 19.72 9.17 2.92
C THR A 142 19.18 10.49 2.39
N ASN A 143 18.54 11.27 3.27
CA ASN A 143 18.06 12.61 2.96
C ASN A 143 19.16 13.68 3.13
N GLU A 144 18.82 14.94 2.86
CA GLU A 144 19.73 16.09 2.90
C GLU A 144 20.21 16.47 4.30
N ILE A 145 19.62 15.92 5.36
CA ILE A 145 20.07 16.09 6.74
C ILE A 145 20.83 14.86 7.28
N GLY A 146 21.06 13.86 6.42
CA GLY A 146 21.85 12.67 6.75
C GLY A 146 21.06 11.54 7.42
N GLU A 147 19.73 11.61 7.47
CA GLU A 147 18.90 10.52 8.00
C GLU A 147 18.74 9.42 6.96
N ILE A 148 18.80 8.16 7.41
CA ILE A 148 18.45 7.01 6.58
C ILE A 148 16.92 6.95 6.48
N VAL A 149 16.39 7.21 5.28
CA VAL A 149 14.95 7.24 5.02
C VAL A 149 14.41 5.91 4.52
N SER A 150 15.27 5.06 3.94
CA SER A 150 14.87 3.73 3.48
C SER A 150 16.08 2.83 3.28
N THR A 151 15.85 1.52 3.34
CA THR A 151 16.81 0.49 2.99
C THR A 151 16.15 -0.60 2.16
N TYR A 152 16.94 -1.22 1.28
CA TYR A 152 16.53 -2.37 0.50
C TYR A 152 17.65 -3.40 0.52
N LYS A 153 17.35 -4.62 0.99
CA LYS A 153 18.25 -5.76 0.88
C LYS A 153 18.01 -6.47 -0.45
N LYS A 154 19.09 -6.77 -1.18
CA LYS A 154 19.05 -7.45 -2.47
C LYS A 154 18.20 -8.73 -2.42
N THR A 155 17.11 -8.77 -3.18
CA THR A 155 16.19 -9.91 -3.15
C THR A 155 16.62 -11.02 -4.12
N HIS A 156 17.27 -10.68 -5.23
CA HIS A 156 17.79 -11.67 -6.18
C HIS A 156 19.32 -11.78 -6.06
N LEU A 157 19.79 -12.85 -5.44
CA LEU A 157 21.21 -13.11 -5.29
C LEU A 157 21.79 -13.74 -6.56
N PHE A 158 22.97 -13.31 -6.96
CA PHE A 158 23.65 -13.79 -8.15
C PHE A 158 24.35 -15.13 -7.89
N SER A 159 23.94 -16.14 -8.63
CA SER A 159 24.61 -17.44 -8.65
C SER A 159 24.92 -17.85 -10.09
N VAL A 160 26.20 -18.05 -10.40
CA VAL A 160 26.66 -18.54 -11.69
C VAL A 160 27.75 -19.59 -11.51
N HIS A 161 27.61 -20.68 -12.25
CA HIS A 161 28.59 -21.75 -12.33
C HIS A 161 28.92 -22.00 -13.81
N ILE A 162 30.15 -21.68 -14.22
CA ILE A 162 30.65 -21.92 -15.57
C ILE A 162 31.83 -22.89 -15.47
N PRO A 163 31.58 -24.21 -15.57
CA PRO A 163 32.62 -25.24 -15.43
C PRO A 163 33.82 -25.01 -16.35
N GLU A 164 33.56 -24.62 -17.60
CA GLU A 164 34.55 -24.40 -18.67
C GLU A 164 35.57 -23.28 -18.34
N LYS A 165 35.17 -22.31 -17.52
CA LYS A 165 36.02 -21.18 -17.09
C LYS A 165 36.49 -21.31 -15.64
N ASN A 166 36.18 -22.44 -15.00
CA ASN A 166 36.39 -22.66 -13.57
C ASN A 166 35.87 -21.50 -12.70
N LEU A 167 34.78 -20.84 -13.13
CA LEU A 167 34.21 -19.68 -12.47
C LEU A 167 32.95 -20.10 -11.73
N ARG A 168 33.04 -20.12 -10.40
CA ARG A 168 31.91 -20.31 -9.49
C ARG A 168 31.74 -19.07 -8.62
N LEU A 169 30.66 -18.32 -8.82
CA LEU A 169 30.26 -17.22 -7.95
C LEU A 169 28.87 -17.53 -7.43
N GLU A 170 28.74 -17.68 -6.13
CA GLU A 170 27.49 -18.04 -5.46
C GLU A 170 27.30 -17.10 -4.28
N GLU A 171 26.62 -15.99 -4.54
CA GLU A 171 26.42 -14.88 -3.61
C GLU A 171 25.69 -15.35 -2.33
N SER A 172 24.73 -16.28 -2.48
CA SER A 172 23.94 -16.89 -1.39
C SER A 172 24.76 -17.58 -0.30
N THR A 173 26.02 -17.97 -0.57
CA THR A 173 26.87 -18.62 0.44
C THR A 173 27.18 -17.69 1.62
N TYR A 174 27.31 -16.38 1.41
CA TYR A 174 27.68 -15.41 2.45
C TYR A 174 26.79 -14.16 2.49
N ILE A 175 25.98 -13.92 1.46
CA ILE A 175 24.99 -12.83 1.44
C ILE A 175 23.61 -13.35 1.83
N SER A 176 22.95 -12.66 2.76
CA SER A 176 21.55 -12.89 3.13
C SER A 176 20.60 -12.25 2.11
N GLN A 177 19.61 -13.04 1.70
CA GLN A 177 18.59 -12.60 0.75
C GLN A 177 17.62 -11.62 1.41
N GLY A 178 17.21 -10.58 0.66
CA GLY A 178 16.20 -9.63 1.10
C GLY A 178 14.80 -10.24 1.25
N GLU A 179 13.99 -9.63 2.11
CA GLU A 179 12.72 -10.20 2.59
C GLU A 179 11.49 -9.73 1.81
N GLY A 180 11.62 -8.74 0.92
CA GLY A 180 10.49 -8.26 0.14
C GLY A 180 10.78 -7.03 -0.72
N ILE A 181 9.71 -6.56 -1.35
CA ILE A 181 9.68 -5.35 -2.18
C ILE A 181 9.09 -4.23 -1.33
N TYR A 182 9.75 -3.07 -1.31
CA TYR A 182 9.33 -1.91 -0.52
C TYR A 182 8.82 -0.79 -1.43
N ASP A 183 7.99 0.08 -0.86
CA ASP A 183 7.41 1.21 -1.56
C ASP A 183 8.48 2.22 -2.02
N PRO A 184 8.30 2.87 -3.18
CA PRO A 184 9.19 3.94 -3.65
C PRO A 184 9.24 5.10 -2.66
N VAL A 185 10.43 5.66 -2.45
CA VAL A 185 10.65 6.76 -1.52
C VAL A 185 10.45 8.09 -2.22
N SER A 186 9.66 9.00 -1.64
CA SER A 186 9.51 10.37 -2.13
C SER A 186 10.81 11.15 -1.91
N THR A 187 11.43 11.64 -2.98
CA THR A 187 12.68 12.40 -2.95
C THR A 187 12.54 13.70 -3.75
N PRO A 188 13.50 14.65 -3.66
CA PRO A 188 13.53 15.82 -4.52
C PRO A 188 13.61 15.52 -6.03
N ALA A 189 13.99 14.30 -6.43
CA ALA A 189 14.01 13.88 -7.84
C ALA A 189 12.70 13.21 -8.30
N GLY A 190 11.80 12.88 -7.36
CA GLY A 190 10.60 12.07 -7.57
C GLY A 190 10.60 10.80 -6.71
N ASN A 191 9.66 9.90 -7.00
CA ASN A 191 9.52 8.63 -6.28
C ASN A 191 10.57 7.61 -6.74
N VAL A 192 11.55 7.32 -5.88
CA VAL A 192 12.70 6.45 -6.15
C VAL A 192 12.46 5.06 -5.58
N ALA A 193 12.41 4.05 -6.46
CA ALA A 193 12.41 2.65 -6.08
C ALA A 193 13.84 2.11 -5.96
N LEU A 194 14.08 1.32 -4.92
CA LEU A 194 15.37 0.71 -4.63
C LEU A 194 15.41 -0.73 -5.18
N ALA A 195 16.46 -1.03 -5.95
CA ALA A 195 16.85 -2.39 -6.33
C ALA A 195 18.39 -2.43 -6.45
N ILE A 196 18.97 -3.61 -6.67
CA ILE A 196 20.43 -3.80 -6.79
C ILE A 196 20.75 -4.80 -7.90
N CYS A 197 21.54 -4.38 -8.88
CA CYS A 197 22.24 -5.25 -9.82
C CYS A 197 21.37 -6.34 -10.44
N TYR A 198 21.52 -7.59 -9.98
CA TYR A 198 20.87 -8.77 -10.55
C TYR A 198 19.33 -8.66 -10.58
N ASP A 199 18.75 -7.88 -9.68
CA ASP A 199 17.33 -7.52 -9.66
C ASP A 199 16.82 -6.97 -11.01
N MET A 200 17.66 -6.28 -11.79
CA MET A 200 17.29 -5.75 -13.10
C MET A 200 16.87 -6.83 -14.10
N ARG A 201 17.28 -8.08 -13.90
CA ARG A 201 16.91 -9.19 -14.79
C ARG A 201 15.45 -9.62 -14.64
N PHE A 202 14.81 -9.27 -13.53
CA PHE A 202 13.47 -9.69 -13.18
C PHE A 202 12.49 -8.52 -13.47
N PRO A 203 11.80 -8.50 -14.62
CA PRO A 203 10.88 -7.42 -14.97
C PRO A 203 9.77 -7.24 -13.92
N GLU A 204 9.34 -8.31 -13.27
CA GLU A 204 8.27 -8.36 -12.27
C GLU A 204 8.51 -7.33 -11.15
N LEU A 205 9.73 -7.28 -10.60
CA LEU A 205 10.10 -6.31 -9.57
C LEU A 205 9.87 -4.87 -10.04
N SER A 206 10.22 -4.59 -11.28
CA SER A 206 10.18 -3.25 -11.86
C SER A 206 8.76 -2.83 -12.20
N LEU A 207 7.95 -3.77 -12.68
CA LEU A 207 6.52 -3.62 -12.90
C LEU A 207 5.77 -3.37 -11.60
N ILE A 208 6.12 -4.11 -10.53
CA ILE A 208 5.59 -3.90 -9.18
C ILE A 208 5.94 -2.50 -8.69
N GLN A 209 7.21 -2.10 -8.76
CA GLN A 209 7.64 -0.78 -8.32
C GLN A 209 6.92 0.36 -9.07
N ARG A 210 6.70 0.22 -10.38
CA ARG A 210 5.88 1.17 -11.14
C ARG A 210 4.43 1.21 -10.66
N ARG A 211 3.82 0.08 -10.32
CA ARG A 211 2.46 0.02 -9.75
C ARG A 211 2.40 0.72 -8.39
N LEU A 212 3.43 0.58 -7.56
CA LEU A 212 3.60 1.27 -6.29
C LEU A 212 3.92 2.77 -6.44
N GLY A 213 3.95 3.30 -7.67
CA GLY A 213 4.09 4.73 -7.92
C GLY A 213 5.51 5.20 -8.20
N ALA A 214 6.45 4.30 -8.50
CA ALA A 214 7.81 4.68 -8.87
C ALA A 214 7.81 5.60 -10.10
N GLN A 215 8.69 6.61 -10.05
CA GLN A 215 9.04 7.49 -11.17
C GLN A 215 10.49 7.26 -11.60
N ILE A 216 11.33 6.79 -10.68
CA ILE A 216 12.74 6.44 -10.89
C ILE A 216 12.95 5.02 -10.37
N LEU A 217 13.56 4.16 -11.19
CA LEU A 217 14.06 2.86 -10.78
C LEU A 217 15.58 2.93 -10.66
N THR A 218 16.15 2.23 -9.67
CA THR A 218 17.59 2.22 -9.45
C THR A 218 18.16 0.81 -9.59
N TYR A 219 19.31 0.69 -10.27
CA TYR A 219 20.06 -0.57 -10.35
C TYR A 219 21.56 -0.33 -10.16
N PRO A 220 21.99 0.19 -8.99
CA PRO A 220 23.39 0.21 -8.63
C PRO A 220 24.00 -1.19 -8.75
N SER A 221 25.19 -1.30 -9.38
CA SER A 221 25.70 -2.60 -9.81
C SER A 221 27.21 -2.74 -9.85
N ALA A 222 27.68 -3.96 -9.61
CA ALA A 222 29.01 -4.45 -9.92
C ALA A 222 28.94 -5.56 -10.99
N PHE A 223 28.47 -5.19 -12.19
CA PHE A 223 28.17 -6.12 -13.28
C PHE A 223 29.45 -6.71 -13.91
N THR A 224 29.44 -8.02 -14.18
CA THR A 224 30.61 -8.68 -14.80
C THR A 224 30.80 -8.23 -16.26
N VAL A 225 32.05 -8.12 -16.71
CA VAL A 225 32.39 -7.58 -18.05
C VAL A 225 31.67 -8.32 -19.19
N THR A 226 31.70 -9.65 -19.20
CA THR A 226 31.09 -10.44 -20.28
C THR A 226 29.58 -10.27 -20.37
N THR A 227 28.88 -10.26 -19.24
CA THR A 227 27.43 -10.08 -19.23
C THR A 227 27.02 -8.62 -19.40
N GLY A 228 27.86 -7.69 -18.95
CA GLY A 228 27.65 -6.26 -19.12
C GLY A 228 27.67 -5.85 -20.59
N LEU A 229 28.70 -6.29 -21.32
CA LEU A 229 28.83 -6.08 -22.77
C LEU A 229 27.57 -6.49 -23.57
N ALA A 230 26.91 -7.57 -23.17
CA ALA A 230 25.75 -8.09 -23.87
C ALA A 230 24.41 -7.50 -23.37
N HIS A 231 24.26 -7.33 -22.05
CA HIS A 231 22.94 -7.17 -21.44
C HIS A 231 22.69 -5.81 -20.78
N TRP A 232 23.73 -5.11 -20.32
CA TRP A 232 23.61 -3.96 -19.42
C TRP A 232 22.68 -2.87 -19.99
N LYS A 233 23.07 -2.30 -21.12
CA LYS A 233 22.33 -1.21 -21.77
C LYS A 233 20.93 -1.66 -22.22
N THR A 234 20.82 -2.87 -22.75
CA THR A 234 19.54 -3.43 -23.24
C THR A 234 18.52 -3.56 -22.12
N ILE A 235 18.90 -4.17 -21.00
CA ILE A 235 17.99 -4.39 -19.87
C ILE A 235 17.60 -3.05 -19.23
N LEU A 236 18.54 -2.15 -18.96
CA LEU A 236 18.22 -0.85 -18.34
C LEU A 236 17.23 -0.04 -19.18
N ARG A 237 17.43 -0.01 -20.51
CA ARG A 237 16.51 0.65 -21.43
C ARG A 237 15.15 -0.06 -21.48
N ALA A 238 15.12 -1.38 -21.48
CA ALA A 238 13.87 -2.14 -21.43
C ALA A 238 13.07 -1.80 -20.17
N ARG A 239 13.72 -1.74 -18.99
CA ARG A 239 13.08 -1.34 -17.73
C ARG A 239 12.53 0.06 -17.81
N ALA A 240 13.28 1.00 -18.37
CA ALA A 240 12.83 2.38 -18.51
C ALA A 240 11.58 2.48 -19.41
N ILE A 241 11.59 1.79 -20.56
CA ILE A 241 10.49 1.81 -21.54
C ILE A 241 9.23 1.14 -20.99
N GLU A 242 9.34 -0.11 -20.52
CA GLU A 242 8.17 -0.91 -20.12
C GLU A 242 7.49 -0.38 -18.84
N THR A 243 8.27 0.29 -17.99
CA THR A 243 7.78 0.91 -16.75
C THR A 243 7.56 2.40 -16.88
N GLN A 244 7.91 3.04 -18.01
CA GLN A 244 7.91 4.51 -18.22
C GLN A 244 8.38 5.26 -16.97
N CYS A 245 9.55 4.84 -16.49
CA CYS A 245 10.28 5.43 -15.38
C CYS A 245 11.66 5.85 -15.88
N TYR A 246 12.25 6.84 -15.23
CA TYR A 246 13.69 7.01 -15.36
C TYR A 246 14.39 5.79 -14.75
N VAL A 247 15.54 5.41 -15.30
CA VAL A 247 16.41 4.38 -14.73
C VAL A 247 17.77 4.99 -14.43
N ILE A 248 18.21 4.89 -13.17
CA ILE A 248 19.53 5.37 -12.73
C ILE A 248 20.35 4.17 -12.27
N ALA A 249 21.47 3.93 -12.96
CA ALA A 249 22.31 2.76 -12.69
C ALA A 249 23.77 3.21 -12.50
N ALA A 250 24.14 3.43 -11.24
CA ALA A 250 25.52 3.63 -10.84
C ALA A 250 26.30 2.31 -10.96
N ALA A 251 27.54 2.35 -11.44
CA ALA A 251 28.26 1.13 -11.76
C ALA A 251 29.69 1.08 -11.20
N GLN A 252 30.12 -0.10 -10.75
CA GLN A 252 31.52 -0.41 -10.63
C GLN A 252 32.14 -0.61 -12.03
N THR A 253 33.41 -0.26 -12.20
CA THR A 253 34.17 -0.44 -13.44
C THR A 253 35.59 -0.93 -13.18
N GLY A 254 36.27 -1.37 -14.23
CA GLY A 254 37.71 -1.67 -14.19
C GLY A 254 38.05 -2.92 -13.37
N GLN A 255 39.32 -3.02 -12.99
CA GLN A 255 39.85 -4.17 -12.25
C GLN A 255 39.95 -3.86 -10.76
N HIS A 256 39.16 -4.57 -9.94
CA HIS A 256 39.14 -4.40 -8.49
C HIS A 256 40.30 -5.13 -7.82
N ASN A 257 40.59 -6.34 -8.30
CA ASN A 257 41.68 -7.19 -7.85
C ASN A 257 42.04 -8.21 -8.94
N LYS A 258 42.96 -9.14 -8.65
CA LYS A 258 43.44 -10.15 -9.61
C LYS A 258 42.34 -11.04 -10.21
N LYS A 259 41.18 -11.19 -9.54
CA LYS A 259 40.12 -12.13 -9.91
C LYS A 259 38.81 -11.46 -10.30
N ARG A 260 38.63 -10.17 -10.05
CA ARG A 260 37.35 -9.47 -10.23
C ARG A 260 37.50 -8.18 -11.03
N SER A 261 36.68 -8.04 -12.07
CA SER A 261 36.53 -6.83 -12.88
C SER A 261 35.07 -6.56 -13.17
N SER A 262 34.70 -5.29 -13.26
CA SER A 262 33.34 -4.85 -13.54
C SER A 262 33.24 -4.07 -14.85
N TYR A 263 32.06 -4.11 -15.46
CA TYR A 263 31.82 -3.57 -16.80
C TYR A 263 31.85 -2.04 -16.86
N GLY A 264 31.35 -1.34 -15.83
CA GLY A 264 31.13 0.11 -15.88
C GLY A 264 29.86 0.48 -16.65
N HIS A 265 29.95 1.52 -17.48
CA HIS A 265 28.85 2.12 -18.21
C HIS A 265 27.71 2.63 -17.31
N ALA A 266 28.05 3.25 -16.19
CA ALA A 266 27.07 3.92 -15.33
C ALA A 266 26.26 4.94 -16.15
N MET A 267 24.93 4.93 -16.02
CA MET A 267 24.06 5.69 -16.92
C MET A 267 22.74 6.12 -16.29
N ILE A 268 22.13 7.11 -16.93
CA ILE A 268 20.75 7.54 -16.67
C ILE A 268 19.95 7.38 -17.96
N VAL A 269 18.79 6.73 -17.88
CA VAL A 269 17.88 6.49 -19.00
C VAL A 269 16.55 7.17 -18.72
N ASP A 270 15.97 7.85 -19.72
CA ASP A 270 14.67 8.49 -19.63
C ASP A 270 13.50 7.49 -19.77
N PRO A 271 12.25 7.89 -19.46
CA PRO A 271 11.06 7.04 -19.60
C PRO A 271 10.75 6.54 -21.02
N TRP A 272 11.42 7.09 -22.03
CA TRP A 272 11.30 6.67 -23.44
C TRP A 272 12.44 5.71 -23.86
N GLY A 273 13.38 5.42 -22.96
CA GLY A 273 14.53 4.58 -23.22
C GLY A 273 15.71 5.32 -23.86
N THR A 274 15.73 6.65 -23.88
CA THR A 274 16.88 7.45 -24.31
C THR A 274 17.92 7.48 -23.19
N VAL A 275 19.18 7.19 -23.51
CA VAL A 275 20.28 7.32 -22.54
C VAL A 275 20.69 8.79 -22.46
N LEU A 276 20.41 9.44 -21.32
CA LEU A 276 20.69 10.85 -21.10
C LEU A 276 22.17 11.12 -20.83
N CYS A 277 22.80 10.23 -20.07
CA CYS A 277 24.24 10.27 -19.83
C CYS A 277 24.80 8.86 -19.61
N GLU A 278 26.06 8.64 -19.97
CA GLU A 278 26.76 7.35 -19.85
C GLU A 278 28.27 7.58 -19.61
N ILE A 279 28.84 6.90 -18.60
CA ILE A 279 30.28 6.92 -18.33
C ILE A 279 30.93 5.68 -18.95
N LYS A 280 31.40 5.82 -20.20
CA LYS A 280 31.90 4.68 -21.00
C LYS A 280 33.14 4.01 -20.40
N GLU A 281 34.10 4.80 -19.92
CA GLU A 281 35.39 4.31 -19.43
C GLU A 281 35.84 5.09 -18.20
N GLY A 282 36.67 4.46 -17.37
CA GLY A 282 37.29 5.09 -16.20
C GLY A 282 36.32 5.40 -15.06
N THR A 283 36.87 5.95 -13.98
CA THR A 283 36.09 6.40 -12.81
C THR A 283 35.65 7.85 -13.00
N GLY A 284 34.48 8.20 -12.48
CA GLY A 284 33.92 9.54 -12.65
C GLY A 284 32.46 9.64 -12.22
N PHE A 285 31.83 10.76 -12.56
CA PHE A 285 30.39 10.96 -12.40
C PHE A 285 29.82 11.64 -13.64
N ALA A 286 28.53 11.48 -13.86
CA ALA A 286 27.77 12.19 -14.88
C ALA A 286 26.48 12.74 -14.27
N VAL A 287 25.97 13.84 -14.82
CA VAL A 287 24.74 14.49 -14.35
C VAL A 287 23.68 14.50 -15.44
N ALA A 288 22.41 14.41 -15.03
CA ALA A 288 21.26 14.61 -15.90
C ALA A 288 20.12 15.27 -15.11
N ASP A 289 19.23 15.94 -15.81
CA ASP A 289 18.03 16.54 -15.23
C ASP A 289 16.86 15.55 -15.36
N ILE A 290 16.22 15.24 -14.23
CA ILE A 290 15.01 14.42 -14.16
C ILE A 290 13.80 15.35 -14.31
N ASP A 291 13.08 15.23 -15.42
CA ASP A 291 11.86 15.99 -15.70
C ASP A 291 10.62 15.10 -15.49
N LEU A 292 9.90 15.35 -14.38
CA LEU A 292 8.66 14.62 -14.07
C LEU A 292 7.48 15.07 -14.94
N THR A 293 7.51 16.27 -15.52
CA THR A 293 6.52 16.72 -16.50
C THR A 293 6.65 15.90 -17.78
N TYR A 294 7.87 15.68 -18.27
CA TYR A 294 8.12 14.79 -19.41
C TYR A 294 7.67 13.35 -19.13
N LEU A 295 7.99 12.81 -17.96
CA LEU A 295 7.54 11.48 -17.55
C LEU A 295 6.01 11.36 -17.57
N ASN A 296 5.29 12.36 -17.03
CA ASN A 296 3.84 12.36 -17.03
C ASN A 296 3.27 12.47 -18.45
N LYS A 297 3.89 13.28 -19.31
CA LYS A 297 3.53 13.37 -20.74
C LYS A 297 3.65 12.00 -21.44
N ILE A 298 4.76 11.29 -21.27
CA ILE A 298 4.96 9.96 -21.86
C ILE A 298 3.89 8.97 -21.38
N ARG A 299 3.55 8.99 -20.08
CA ARG A 299 2.50 8.14 -19.50
C ARG A 299 1.11 8.46 -20.05
N GLN A 300 0.83 9.72 -20.35
CA GLN A 300 -0.44 10.16 -20.95
C GLN A 300 -0.53 9.82 -22.44
N GLU A 301 0.52 10.09 -23.21
CA GLU A 301 0.56 9.82 -24.65
C GLU A 301 0.61 8.32 -24.97
N MET A 302 1.18 7.52 -24.06
CA MET A 302 1.26 6.07 -24.19
C MET A 302 0.83 5.36 -22.89
N PRO A 303 -0.48 5.19 -22.62
CA PRO A 303 -0.98 4.68 -21.34
C PRO A 303 -0.87 3.15 -21.22
N VAL A 304 0.34 2.59 -21.36
CA VAL A 304 0.59 1.13 -21.40
C VAL A 304 0.07 0.38 -20.17
N VAL A 305 0.01 1.05 -19.00
CA VAL A 305 -0.51 0.45 -17.76
C VAL A 305 -2.02 0.18 -17.89
N ALA A 306 -2.77 1.09 -18.51
CA ALA A 306 -4.21 0.92 -18.73
C ALA A 306 -4.53 -0.14 -19.79
N HIS A 307 -3.58 -0.43 -20.69
CA HIS A 307 -3.74 -1.43 -21.74
C HIS A 307 -3.39 -2.87 -21.30
N ARG A 308 -2.96 -3.07 -20.04
CA ARG A 308 -2.66 -4.42 -19.53
C ARG A 308 -3.94 -5.25 -19.46
N ARG A 309 -3.89 -6.46 -20.01
CA ARG A 309 -4.99 -7.43 -20.00
C ARG A 309 -5.02 -8.18 -18.68
N SER A 310 -5.42 -7.49 -17.61
CA SER A 310 -5.57 -8.06 -16.26
C SER A 310 -6.59 -9.21 -16.20
N ASP A 311 -7.44 -9.33 -17.22
CA ASP A 311 -8.36 -10.44 -17.46
C ASP A 311 -7.69 -11.72 -17.98
N LEU A 312 -6.48 -11.63 -18.56
CA LEU A 312 -5.73 -12.77 -19.10
C LEU A 312 -4.51 -13.12 -18.26
N TYR A 313 -3.86 -12.10 -17.71
CA TYR A 313 -2.70 -12.25 -16.87
C TYR A 313 -2.75 -11.20 -15.78
N TYR A 314 -2.45 -11.61 -14.57
CA TYR A 314 -2.22 -10.70 -13.47
C TYR A 314 -0.89 -11.05 -12.84
N LEU A 315 -0.14 -10.02 -12.48
CA LEU A 315 1.04 -10.21 -11.67
C LEU A 315 0.52 -10.39 -10.24
N ASN A 316 0.57 -11.63 -9.74
CA ASN A 316 0.17 -12.01 -8.39
C ASN A 316 0.63 -10.95 -7.40
N GLU A 317 -0.25 -10.58 -6.48
CA GLU A 317 0.05 -9.62 -5.43
C GLU A 317 1.32 -10.02 -4.70
N ILE A 318 2.12 -9.00 -4.37
CA ILE A 318 3.33 -9.11 -3.58
C ILE A 318 2.99 -9.96 -2.35
N PRO A 319 3.69 -11.09 -2.08
CA PRO A 319 3.78 -11.56 -0.71
C PRO A 319 4.40 -10.41 0.05
N LEU A 320 3.57 -9.68 0.80
CA LEU A 320 4.04 -8.67 1.74
C LEU A 320 5.18 -9.29 2.56
N PRO A 321 6.24 -8.54 2.89
CA PRO A 321 7.45 -9.08 3.50
C PRO A 321 7.12 -10.06 4.64
N LYS A 322 7.87 -11.16 4.75
CA LYS A 322 7.73 -12.11 5.87
C LYS A 322 8.13 -11.42 7.18
N GLY A 323 7.16 -10.79 7.83
CA GLY A 323 7.28 -10.05 9.08
C GLY A 323 6.05 -9.15 9.28
N PRO A 324 5.64 -8.84 10.52
CA PRO A 324 4.44 -8.03 10.72
C PRO A 324 4.65 -6.62 10.16
N ARG A 325 3.95 -6.27 9.07
CA ARG A 325 3.61 -4.86 8.85
C ARG A 325 2.52 -4.53 9.86
N ILE A 326 2.93 -4.03 11.01
CA ILE A 326 2.05 -3.20 11.83
C ILE A 326 1.68 -2.01 10.95
N CYS A 327 0.40 -1.66 10.84
CA CYS A 327 -0.01 -0.39 10.24
C CYS A 327 0.86 0.70 10.89
N GLN A 328 1.73 1.33 10.09
CA GLN A 328 2.73 2.22 10.65
C GLN A 328 2.02 3.51 11.06
N ILE A 329 1.71 3.61 12.36
CA ILE A 329 1.04 4.78 12.91
C ILE A 329 1.95 5.98 12.70
N LEU A 330 1.41 6.97 11.98
CA LEU A 330 2.10 8.21 11.70
C LEU A 330 1.91 9.20 12.86
N PRO A 331 2.82 10.18 13.00
CA PRO A 331 2.57 11.33 13.85
C PRO A 331 1.24 12.00 13.51
N MET A 332 0.63 12.60 14.53
CA MET A 332 -0.69 13.20 14.36
C MET A 332 -0.65 14.34 13.35
N PRO A 333 -1.67 14.42 12.48
CA PRO A 333 -1.76 15.46 11.46
C PRO A 333 -1.79 16.85 12.10
N SER A 334 -1.24 17.84 11.37
CA SER A 334 -1.32 19.23 11.81
C SER A 334 -2.78 19.64 11.99
N PRO A 335 -3.16 20.26 13.12
CA PRO A 335 -4.55 20.70 13.35
C PRO A 335 -4.99 21.79 12.36
N TYR A 336 -4.03 22.42 11.67
CA TYR A 336 -4.25 23.45 10.65
C TYR A 336 -4.35 22.89 9.23
N ALA A 337 -4.04 21.60 9.03
CA ALA A 337 -4.15 20.96 7.72
C ALA A 337 -5.60 20.49 7.45
N SER A 338 -5.91 20.25 6.18
CA SER A 338 -7.17 19.62 5.74
C SER A 338 -6.84 18.40 4.89
N TYR A 339 -7.60 17.33 5.09
CA TYR A 339 -7.39 16.03 4.46
C TYR A 339 -8.59 15.69 3.57
N GLN A 340 -8.34 15.06 2.43
CA GLN A 340 -9.39 14.74 1.48
C GLN A 340 -10.25 13.57 1.98
N PHE A 341 -11.56 13.65 1.78
CA PHE A 341 -12.53 12.58 2.01
C PHE A 341 -13.60 12.62 0.92
N GLY A 342 -13.37 11.89 -0.17
CA GLY A 342 -14.21 11.97 -1.38
C GLY A 342 -14.34 13.39 -1.90
N GLN A 343 -15.55 13.92 -1.93
CA GLN A 343 -15.87 15.28 -2.37
C GLN A 343 -15.77 16.35 -1.26
N VAL A 344 -15.45 15.97 -0.02
CA VAL A 344 -15.32 16.90 1.11
C VAL A 344 -13.92 16.84 1.73
N THR A 345 -13.65 17.74 2.69
CA THR A 345 -12.39 17.78 3.44
C THR A 345 -12.63 17.63 4.94
N ILE A 346 -11.72 16.94 5.61
CA ILE A 346 -11.71 16.76 7.06
C ILE A 346 -10.62 17.66 7.65
N PRO A 347 -10.93 18.51 8.64
CA PRO A 347 -9.91 19.24 9.38
C PRO A 347 -8.98 18.27 10.12
N GLY A 348 -7.67 18.51 10.08
CA GLY A 348 -6.68 17.69 10.78
C GLY A 348 -6.94 17.62 12.29
N SER A 349 -7.56 18.66 12.86
CA SER A 349 -7.99 18.70 14.27
C SER A 349 -9.11 17.71 14.63
N CYS A 350 -9.77 17.10 13.64
CA CYS A 350 -10.82 16.09 13.82
C CYS A 350 -10.31 14.65 13.58
N ILE A 351 -9.06 14.49 13.16
CA ILE A 351 -8.40 13.19 12.98
C ILE A 351 -7.76 12.81 14.31
N PHE A 352 -7.98 11.58 14.79
CA PHE A 352 -7.41 11.11 16.06
C PHE A 352 -6.43 9.95 15.90
N LEU A 353 -6.35 9.33 14.71
CA LEU A 353 -5.42 8.26 14.39
C LEU A 353 -5.10 8.28 12.89
N LYS A 354 -3.84 8.04 12.52
CA LYS A 354 -3.37 8.03 11.12
C LYS A 354 -2.28 6.98 10.93
N SER A 355 -2.29 6.29 9.80
CA SER A 355 -1.25 5.38 9.34
C SER A 355 -0.75 5.80 7.96
N VAL A 356 0.15 5.01 7.37
CA VAL A 356 0.69 5.27 6.02
C VAL A 356 -0.40 5.27 4.95
N HIS A 357 -1.41 4.39 5.05
CA HIS A 357 -2.45 4.27 4.04
C HIS A 357 -3.86 4.67 4.51
N SER A 358 -4.08 4.95 5.79
CA SER A 358 -5.43 5.14 6.35
C SER A 358 -5.49 6.22 7.43
N GLN A 359 -6.69 6.74 7.69
CA GLN A 359 -6.94 7.73 8.74
C GLN A 359 -8.29 7.50 9.42
N ALA A 360 -8.35 7.76 10.73
CA ALA A 360 -9.55 7.68 11.56
C ALA A 360 -9.93 9.05 12.13
N PHE A 361 -11.20 9.42 11.99
CA PHE A 361 -11.70 10.74 12.35
C PHE A 361 -13.11 10.68 12.89
N VAL A 362 -13.48 11.70 13.65
CA VAL A 362 -14.81 11.78 14.27
C VAL A 362 -15.89 12.13 13.24
N ASN A 363 -17.08 11.55 13.37
CA ASN A 363 -18.14 11.72 12.39
C ASN A 363 -18.87 13.06 12.55
N LYS A 364 -19.08 13.84 11.47
CA LYS A 364 -19.83 15.11 11.56
C LYS A 364 -21.30 14.93 11.97
N LYS A 365 -21.88 13.75 11.69
CA LYS A 365 -23.25 13.39 12.03
C LYS A 365 -23.28 11.97 12.61
N PRO A 366 -22.83 11.78 13.86
CA PRO A 366 -22.75 10.46 14.46
C PRO A 366 -24.16 9.92 14.71
N VAL A 367 -24.40 8.68 14.31
CA VAL A 367 -25.69 8.00 14.53
C VAL A 367 -25.87 7.66 16.02
N VAL A 368 -24.77 7.35 16.71
CA VAL A 368 -24.70 7.10 18.16
C VAL A 368 -23.41 7.71 18.70
N PRO A 369 -23.31 8.05 20.00
CA PRO A 369 -22.08 8.57 20.60
C PRO A 369 -20.89 7.63 20.34
N GLY A 370 -19.76 8.17 19.88
CA GLY A 370 -18.59 7.36 19.53
C GLY A 370 -18.63 6.72 18.14
N HIS A 371 -19.67 6.98 17.32
CA HIS A 371 -19.65 6.64 15.90
C HIS A 371 -18.56 7.45 15.19
N ILE A 372 -17.49 6.76 14.78
CA ILE A 372 -16.35 7.33 14.06
C ILE A 372 -16.22 6.72 12.66
N LEU A 373 -15.44 7.37 11.80
CA LEU A 373 -15.18 6.94 10.44
C LEU A 373 -13.69 6.62 10.27
N LEU A 374 -13.38 5.56 9.55
CA LEU A 374 -12.05 5.27 9.01
C LEU A 374 -12.07 5.25 7.50
N THR A 375 -10.96 5.62 6.89
CA THR A 375 -10.87 5.70 5.44
C THR A 375 -9.43 5.56 4.92
N PRO A 376 -9.21 4.99 3.72
CA PRO A 376 -7.90 5.09 3.08
C PRO A 376 -7.55 6.56 2.79
N GLU A 377 -6.27 6.88 2.90
CA GLU A 377 -5.70 8.21 2.62
C GLU A 377 -5.88 8.56 1.14
N LYS A 378 -5.67 7.58 0.27
CA LYS A 378 -5.84 7.75 -1.18
C LYS A 378 -7.32 7.66 -1.54
N PRO A 379 -7.81 8.57 -2.41
CA PRO A 379 -9.14 8.47 -3.00
C PRO A 379 -9.41 7.14 -3.69
N VAL A 380 -10.31 6.33 -3.12
CA VAL A 380 -10.75 5.05 -3.66
C VAL A 380 -12.26 4.94 -3.48
N LYS A 381 -13.02 4.70 -4.56
CA LYS A 381 -14.50 4.73 -4.51
C LYS A 381 -15.10 3.45 -3.93
N ARG A 382 -14.55 2.30 -4.32
CA ARG A 382 -15.08 0.97 -3.99
C ARG A 382 -14.10 0.16 -3.15
N LEU A 383 -14.59 -0.71 -2.27
CA LEU A 383 -13.71 -1.57 -1.47
C LEU A 383 -12.86 -2.48 -2.37
N CYS A 384 -13.44 -3.00 -3.45
CA CYS A 384 -12.74 -3.85 -4.41
C CYS A 384 -11.63 -3.14 -5.21
N ASP A 385 -11.56 -1.81 -5.16
CA ASP A 385 -10.52 -1.02 -5.83
C ASP A 385 -9.31 -0.72 -4.92
N MET A 386 -9.40 -1.05 -3.63
CA MET A 386 -8.27 -0.91 -2.69
C MET A 386 -7.19 -1.95 -2.99
N SER A 387 -5.93 -1.57 -2.87
CA SER A 387 -4.82 -2.52 -2.86
C SER A 387 -4.79 -3.33 -1.56
N SER A 388 -4.17 -4.51 -1.59
CA SER A 388 -4.03 -5.34 -0.38
C SER A 388 -3.23 -4.67 0.73
N ALA A 389 -2.33 -3.75 0.40
CA ALA A 389 -1.65 -2.90 1.38
C ALA A 389 -2.62 -1.91 2.06
N GLU A 390 -3.50 -1.26 1.28
CA GLU A 390 -4.53 -0.38 1.81
C GLU A 390 -5.56 -1.15 2.65
N VAL A 391 -5.99 -2.34 2.21
CA VAL A 391 -6.89 -3.22 3.00
C VAL A 391 -6.23 -3.61 4.31
N CYS A 392 -5.03 -4.19 4.27
CA CYS A 392 -4.29 -4.62 5.46
C CYS A 392 -4.09 -3.46 6.46
N ASP A 393 -3.66 -2.30 5.98
CA ASP A 393 -3.46 -1.11 6.81
C ASP A 393 -4.78 -0.58 7.40
N SER A 394 -5.85 -0.50 6.59
CA SER A 394 -7.17 -0.06 7.06
C SER A 394 -7.73 -0.99 8.14
N ILE A 395 -7.63 -2.31 7.96
CA ILE A 395 -8.17 -3.29 8.92
C ILE A 395 -7.40 -3.28 10.24
N GLN A 396 -6.08 -3.13 10.20
CA GLN A 396 -5.29 -2.96 11.41
C GLN A 396 -5.59 -1.63 12.11
N LEU A 397 -5.77 -0.55 11.34
CA LEU A 397 -6.16 0.74 11.91
C LEU A 397 -7.55 0.68 12.56
N ILE A 398 -8.49 -0.06 11.96
CA ILE A 398 -9.81 -0.36 12.52
C ILE A 398 -9.70 -1.13 13.83
N GLN A 399 -8.82 -2.15 13.91
CA GLN A 399 -8.59 -2.90 15.14
C GLN A 399 -8.11 -1.99 16.27
N ILE A 400 -7.15 -1.10 16.00
CA ILE A 400 -6.65 -0.12 16.98
C ILE A 400 -7.74 0.87 17.36
N ALA A 401 -8.46 1.42 16.38
CA ALA A 401 -9.56 2.35 16.62
C ALA A 401 -10.67 1.69 17.46
N SER A 402 -10.93 0.40 17.27
CA SER A 402 -11.90 -0.36 18.06
C SER A 402 -11.49 -0.42 19.53
N VAL A 403 -10.22 -0.72 19.84
CA VAL A 403 -9.70 -0.69 21.23
C VAL A 403 -9.85 0.72 21.85
N VAL A 404 -9.58 1.77 21.07
CA VAL A 404 -9.72 3.17 21.53
C VAL A 404 -11.17 3.51 21.83
N VAL A 405 -12.09 3.16 20.94
CA VAL A 405 -13.54 3.37 21.10
C VAL A 405 -14.08 2.56 22.28
N ILE A 406 -13.68 1.29 22.43
CA ILE A 406 -14.07 0.45 23.56
C ILE A 406 -13.65 1.09 24.88
N LYS A 407 -12.38 1.50 24.97
CA LYS A 407 -11.85 2.13 26.19
C LYS A 407 -12.50 3.47 26.51
N LYS A 408 -12.97 4.22 25.50
CA LYS A 408 -13.61 5.53 25.70
C LYS A 408 -15.10 5.42 26.07
N TYR A 409 -15.85 4.59 25.35
CA TYR A 409 -17.31 4.58 25.41
C TYR A 409 -17.88 3.35 26.12
N ASN A 410 -17.05 2.36 26.43
CA ASN A 410 -17.44 1.11 27.09
C ASN A 410 -18.72 0.47 26.48
N PRO A 411 -18.73 0.22 25.15
CA PRO A 411 -19.87 -0.40 24.51
C PRO A 411 -19.94 -1.90 24.81
N GLU A 412 -21.12 -2.50 24.66
CA GLU A 412 -21.30 -3.95 24.73
C GLU A 412 -20.78 -4.66 23.47
N SER A 413 -20.81 -3.98 22.32
CA SER A 413 -20.33 -4.50 21.04
C SER A 413 -19.94 -3.35 20.10
N ILE A 414 -19.12 -3.65 19.08
CA ILE A 414 -18.84 -2.73 17.97
C ILE A 414 -19.34 -3.35 16.67
N GLN A 415 -20.06 -2.55 15.90
CA GLN A 415 -20.44 -2.87 14.53
C GLN A 415 -19.53 -2.11 13.56
N ILE A 416 -19.05 -2.80 12.54
CA ILE A 416 -18.30 -2.18 11.44
C ILE A 416 -19.14 -2.30 10.17
N VAL A 417 -19.49 -1.16 9.56
CA VAL A 417 -20.34 -1.12 8.36
C VAL A 417 -19.59 -0.42 7.23
N ILE A 418 -19.70 -0.99 6.02
CA ILE A 418 -19.23 -0.39 4.78
C ILE A 418 -20.41 -0.34 3.82
N GLN A 419 -20.76 0.87 3.41
CA GLN A 419 -21.75 1.13 2.37
C GLN A 419 -20.98 1.28 1.07
N ASP A 420 -20.83 0.20 0.30
CA ASP A 420 -19.99 0.21 -0.89
C ASP A 420 -20.84 0.32 -2.17
N GLY A 421 -20.94 1.53 -2.70
CA GLY A 421 -21.74 1.88 -3.87
C GLY A 421 -23.08 2.57 -3.56
N PRO A 422 -23.69 3.25 -4.55
CA PRO A 422 -24.87 4.10 -4.32
C PRO A 422 -26.09 3.37 -3.76
N ALA A 423 -26.38 2.15 -4.23
CA ALA A 423 -27.54 1.39 -3.77
C ALA A 423 -27.37 0.83 -2.33
N ALA A 424 -26.12 0.79 -1.83
CA ALA A 424 -25.82 0.48 -0.45
C ALA A 424 -25.89 1.71 0.48
N GLY A 425 -26.24 2.89 -0.06
CA GLY A 425 -26.35 4.13 0.71
C GLY A 425 -25.05 4.93 0.82
N GLN A 426 -24.02 4.63 0.01
CA GLN A 426 -22.75 5.36 0.02
C GLN A 426 -22.96 6.84 -0.33
N THR A 427 -22.78 7.73 0.64
CA THR A 427 -23.04 9.18 0.45
C THR A 427 -21.82 9.98 -0.02
N ILE A 428 -20.62 9.51 0.32
CA ILE A 428 -19.33 10.07 -0.09
C ILE A 428 -18.65 9.05 -0.99
N GLU A 429 -18.26 9.46 -2.21
CA GLU A 429 -17.63 8.57 -3.20
C GLU A 429 -16.16 8.26 -2.85
N HIS A 430 -15.99 7.63 -1.70
CA HIS A 430 -14.71 7.29 -1.11
C HIS A 430 -14.97 6.21 -0.06
N VAL A 431 -14.21 5.12 -0.04
CA VAL A 431 -14.41 4.03 0.92
C VAL A 431 -14.32 4.58 2.34
N HIS A 432 -15.30 4.28 3.16
CA HIS A 432 -15.23 4.59 4.59
C HIS A 432 -15.91 3.50 5.41
N PHE A 433 -15.25 3.16 6.51
CA PHE A 433 -15.71 2.21 7.49
C PHE A 433 -16.39 2.97 8.62
N HIS A 434 -17.63 2.64 8.88
CA HIS A 434 -18.37 3.12 10.03
C HIS A 434 -18.07 2.23 11.22
N LEU A 435 -17.39 2.75 12.25
CA LEU A 435 -17.29 2.07 13.54
C LEU A 435 -18.38 2.60 14.45
N VAL A 436 -19.34 1.75 14.77
CA VAL A 436 -20.55 2.09 15.52
C VAL A 436 -20.54 1.33 16.85
N PRO A 437 -20.24 1.99 17.99
CA PRO A 437 -20.35 1.37 19.31
C PRO A 437 -21.82 1.18 19.69
N LEU A 438 -22.17 -0.02 20.16
CA LEU A 438 -23.55 -0.41 20.44
C LEU A 438 -23.74 -0.83 21.91
N ASN A 439 -24.78 -0.26 22.51
CA ASN A 439 -25.41 -0.64 23.79
C ASN A 439 -26.92 -0.84 23.57
N GLU A 440 -27.63 -1.37 24.55
CA GLU A 440 -29.09 -1.57 24.47
C GLU A 440 -29.86 -0.33 23.99
N ASP A 441 -29.62 0.83 24.59
CA ASP A 441 -30.23 2.11 24.19
C ASP A 441 -29.87 2.54 22.75
N SER A 442 -28.64 2.26 22.33
CA SER A 442 -28.15 2.65 21.00
C SER A 442 -28.74 1.75 19.91
N ARG A 443 -28.98 0.47 20.22
CA ARG A 443 -29.69 -0.46 19.34
C ARG A 443 -31.15 -0.04 19.15
N GLN A 444 -31.83 0.36 20.23
CA GLN A 444 -33.22 0.86 20.12
C GLN A 444 -33.30 2.13 19.27
N LYS A 445 -32.34 3.06 19.39
CA LYS A 445 -32.26 4.26 18.54
C LYS A 445 -32.05 3.93 17.06
N LEU A 446 -31.21 2.94 16.75
CA LEU A 446 -31.02 2.46 15.38
C LEU A 446 -32.28 1.80 14.80
N GLN A 447 -33.08 1.12 15.64
CA GLN A 447 -34.31 0.43 15.24
C GLN A 447 -35.55 1.34 15.18
N GLY A 448 -35.56 2.44 15.95
CA GLY A 448 -36.77 3.17 16.34
C GLY A 448 -37.27 4.28 15.40
N HIS A 449 -36.71 4.47 14.20
CA HIS A 449 -37.03 5.62 13.34
C HIS A 449 -36.81 7.00 14.00
N GLU A 450 -36.09 7.07 15.13
CA GLU A 450 -35.86 8.32 15.85
C GLU A 450 -34.47 8.90 15.55
N ASN A 451 -34.49 10.02 14.82
CA ASN A 451 -33.43 11.01 14.66
C ASN A 451 -32.06 10.52 14.16
N HIS A 452 -31.81 10.73 12.87
CA HIS A 452 -30.46 10.96 12.37
C HIS A 452 -29.80 12.04 13.25
N GLY A 453 -28.70 11.71 13.94
CA GLY A 453 -28.04 12.60 14.91
C GLY A 453 -27.85 14.04 14.42
N ALA A 454 -27.80 15.00 15.35
CA ALA A 454 -27.64 16.41 14.99
C ALA A 454 -26.29 16.65 14.27
N TRP A 455 -26.29 17.61 13.35
CA TRP A 455 -25.05 18.11 12.77
C TRP A 455 -24.19 18.74 13.85
N ARG A 456 -22.96 18.26 14.00
CA ARG A 456 -22.04 18.76 15.02
C ARG A 456 -21.25 19.97 14.54
N GLU A 457 -21.02 20.88 15.47
CA GLU A 457 -20.08 21.99 15.28
C GLU A 457 -18.64 21.49 15.30
N LYS A 458 -17.75 22.19 14.58
CA LYS A 458 -16.33 21.80 14.49
C LYS A 458 -15.70 21.69 15.88
N SER A 459 -15.99 22.62 16.79
CA SER A 459 -15.43 22.61 18.14
C SER A 459 -15.84 21.40 18.98
N GLU A 460 -17.01 20.81 18.71
CA GLU A 460 -17.44 19.58 19.38
C GLU A 460 -16.66 18.38 18.85
N MET A 461 -16.51 18.30 17.53
CA MET A 461 -15.71 17.27 16.86
C MET A 461 -14.24 17.30 17.34
N GLU A 462 -13.64 18.49 17.43
CA GLU A 462 -12.25 18.66 17.89
C GLU A 462 -12.06 18.17 19.33
N LYS A 463 -13.02 18.46 20.23
CA LYS A 463 -12.97 17.99 21.63
C LYS A 463 -13.04 16.46 21.71
N GLU A 464 -13.89 15.84 20.89
CA GLU A 464 -13.98 14.37 20.84
C GLU A 464 -12.68 13.77 20.28
N ALA A 465 -12.16 14.30 19.17
CA ALA A 465 -10.91 13.84 18.56
C ALA A 465 -9.71 13.94 19.52
N GLN A 466 -9.59 15.05 20.25
CA GLN A 466 -8.57 15.23 21.30
C GLN A 466 -8.71 14.19 22.41
N SER A 467 -9.93 13.90 22.85
CA SER A 467 -10.17 12.88 23.87
C SER A 467 -9.78 11.48 23.38
N LEU A 468 -10.02 11.15 22.12
CA LEU A 468 -9.64 9.86 21.54
C LEU A 468 -8.13 9.76 21.35
N GLN A 469 -7.49 10.85 20.90
CA GLN A 469 -6.04 10.95 20.74
C GLN A 469 -5.30 10.72 22.08
N HIS A 470 -5.85 11.22 23.19
CA HIS A 470 -5.29 10.94 24.52
C HIS A 470 -5.27 9.44 24.83
N ILE A 471 -6.32 8.71 24.46
CA ILE A 471 -6.42 7.26 24.65
C ILE A 471 -5.47 6.52 23.70
N VAL A 472 -5.37 6.95 22.43
CA VAL A 472 -4.43 6.42 21.44
C VAL A 472 -3.01 6.39 22.02
N ASN A 473 -2.55 7.50 22.61
CA ASN A 473 -1.22 7.61 23.22
C ASN A 473 -0.99 6.65 24.39
N GLN A 474 -2.04 6.22 25.08
CA GLN A 474 -1.95 5.22 26.16
C GLN A 474 -1.95 3.78 25.62
N VAL A 475 -2.66 3.54 24.52
CA VAL A 475 -2.94 2.18 24.00
C VAL A 475 -1.82 1.71 23.06
N ILE A 476 -1.32 2.57 22.16
CA ILE A 476 -0.29 2.21 21.17
C ILE A 476 0.93 1.52 21.79
N PRO A 477 1.57 2.05 22.86
CA PRO A 477 2.76 1.42 23.42
C PRO A 477 2.53 0.00 23.96
N THR A 478 1.27 -0.36 24.26
CA THR A 478 0.89 -1.69 24.77
C THR A 478 0.54 -2.64 23.63
N LEU A 479 -0.13 -2.14 22.58
CA LEU A 479 -0.43 -2.93 21.38
C LEU A 479 0.84 -3.34 20.61
N LEU A 480 1.83 -2.45 20.52
CA LEU A 480 3.13 -2.72 19.89
C LEU A 480 3.97 -3.81 20.61
N LYS A 481 3.57 -4.25 21.81
CA LYS A 481 4.27 -5.30 22.58
C LYS A 481 3.70 -6.70 22.38
N LYS A 482 2.48 -6.84 21.84
CA LYS A 482 1.95 -8.17 21.47
C LYS A 482 2.58 -8.58 20.14
N PRO A 483 3.11 -9.80 19.99
CA PRO A 483 3.62 -10.27 18.70
C PRO A 483 2.45 -10.41 17.74
N PHE A 484 2.29 -9.45 16.83
CA PHE A 484 1.42 -9.63 15.68
C PHE A 484 2.08 -10.68 14.78
N VAL A 485 1.43 -11.83 14.62
CA VAL A 485 1.89 -12.90 13.75
C VAL A 485 1.89 -12.37 12.32
N SER A 486 2.96 -12.63 11.57
CA SER A 486 3.10 -12.08 10.22
C SER A 486 2.10 -12.75 9.27
N PHE A 487 1.39 -11.95 8.49
CA PHE A 487 0.64 -12.45 7.34
C PHE A 487 1.61 -13.04 6.32
N THR A 488 1.53 -14.34 6.07
CA THR A 488 2.51 -15.07 5.24
C THR A 488 2.14 -15.09 3.75
N SER A 489 0.85 -14.99 3.41
CA SER A 489 0.30 -14.77 2.06
C SER A 489 -1.21 -15.03 2.04
N PHE A 490 -1.98 -14.30 1.23
CA PHE A 490 -3.34 -14.70 0.87
C PHE A 490 -3.23 -15.87 -0.10
N GLU A 491 -3.66 -17.06 0.30
CA GLU A 491 -3.54 -18.26 -0.53
C GLU A 491 -4.92 -18.90 -0.67
N LEU A 492 -5.44 -18.86 -1.90
CA LEU A 492 -6.68 -19.53 -2.24
C LEU A 492 -6.45 -21.03 -2.26
N VAL A 493 -7.24 -21.74 -1.47
CA VAL A 493 -7.32 -23.19 -1.47
C VAL A 493 -8.54 -23.57 -2.28
N THR A 494 -8.35 -24.37 -3.33
CA THR A 494 -9.48 -24.88 -4.12
C THR A 494 -10.38 -25.72 -3.22
N PRO A 495 -11.69 -25.45 -3.15
CA PRO A 495 -12.63 -26.28 -2.43
C PRO A 495 -12.70 -27.65 -3.11
N THR A 496 -12.13 -28.66 -2.48
CA THR A 496 -12.18 -30.06 -2.93
C THR A 496 -13.48 -30.67 -2.45
N LEU A 497 -14.36 -31.08 -3.39
CA LEU A 497 -15.63 -31.82 -3.15
C LEU A 497 -15.43 -33.22 -2.52
N GLN A 498 -14.22 -33.53 -2.03
CA GLN A 498 -13.81 -34.85 -1.57
C GLN A 498 -12.88 -34.81 -0.36
N ASP A 499 -12.66 -33.67 0.28
CA ASP A 499 -11.93 -33.70 1.54
C ASP A 499 -12.89 -34.19 2.64
N PRO A 500 -12.62 -35.36 3.26
CA PRO A 500 -13.36 -35.75 4.44
C PRO A 500 -13.11 -34.67 5.50
N VAL A 501 -14.18 -34.25 6.14
CA VAL A 501 -14.19 -33.46 7.36
C VAL A 501 -13.29 -34.14 8.41
N SER A 502 -12.00 -33.83 8.40
CA SER A 502 -11.03 -34.25 9.42
C SER A 502 -9.79 -33.36 9.41
N ILE A 503 -10.00 -32.06 9.49
CA ILE A 503 -9.07 -31.14 10.15
C ILE A 503 -9.92 -30.49 11.24
N GLU A 504 -9.41 -30.42 12.47
CA GLU A 504 -10.07 -29.98 13.72
C GLU A 504 -10.82 -28.62 13.62
N TYR A 505 -11.91 -28.56 12.87
CA TYR A 505 -12.79 -27.40 12.67
C TYR A 505 -14.22 -27.73 13.14
N ASP A 506 -14.34 -28.52 14.21
CA ASP A 506 -15.55 -29.21 14.74
C ASP A 506 -16.79 -28.33 15.05
N HIS A 507 -16.82 -27.05 14.69
CA HIS A 507 -17.91 -26.12 15.02
C HIS A 507 -18.67 -25.53 13.82
N LEU A 508 -18.14 -25.58 12.59
CA LEU A 508 -18.80 -25.05 11.38
C LEU A 508 -19.13 -26.18 10.40
N ASN A 509 -20.39 -26.60 10.35
CA ASN A 509 -20.87 -27.62 9.41
C ASN A 509 -21.46 -26.95 8.14
N ILE A 510 -20.60 -26.43 7.27
CA ILE A 510 -21.00 -25.77 6.02
C ILE A 510 -20.93 -26.79 4.88
N PRO A 511 -22.04 -27.06 4.16
CA PRO A 511 -22.02 -27.96 3.02
C PRO A 511 -21.15 -27.44 1.85
N ASP A 512 -20.44 -28.34 1.17
CA ASP A 512 -19.48 -28.00 0.11
C ASP A 512 -20.12 -27.20 -1.04
N GLU A 513 -21.36 -27.53 -1.39
CA GLU A 513 -22.14 -26.83 -2.40
C GLU A 513 -22.36 -25.34 -2.10
N CYS A 514 -22.37 -24.96 -0.82
CA CYS A 514 -22.55 -23.58 -0.35
C CYS A 514 -21.23 -22.79 -0.27
N LEU A 515 -20.08 -23.48 -0.25
CA LEU A 515 -18.76 -22.88 -0.08
C LEU A 515 -18.32 -22.13 -1.34
N ILE A 516 -17.99 -20.85 -1.24
CA ILE A 516 -17.58 -20.01 -2.38
C ILE A 516 -16.06 -19.93 -2.50
N ALA A 517 -15.37 -19.69 -1.40
CA ALA A 517 -13.92 -19.55 -1.40
C ALA A 517 -13.37 -20.00 -0.04
N LYS A 518 -12.19 -20.60 -0.06
CA LYS A 518 -11.48 -21.02 1.15
C LYS A 518 -10.03 -20.57 1.06
N THR A 519 -9.52 -20.05 2.16
CA THR A 519 -8.10 -19.75 2.33
C THR A 519 -7.55 -20.62 3.46
N LYS A 520 -6.30 -20.38 3.86
CA LYS A 520 -5.72 -20.98 5.06
C LYS A 520 -6.33 -20.51 6.36
N GLN A 521 -6.95 -19.32 6.39
CA GLN A 521 -7.38 -18.65 7.63
C GLN A 521 -8.86 -18.28 7.66
N SER A 522 -9.57 -18.26 6.51
CA SER A 522 -10.99 -17.93 6.42
C SER A 522 -11.72 -18.74 5.35
N CYS A 523 -13.04 -18.73 5.40
CA CYS A 523 -13.90 -19.24 4.34
C CYS A 523 -15.09 -18.30 4.07
N ALA A 524 -15.56 -18.31 2.82
CA ALA A 524 -16.70 -17.56 2.35
C ALA A 524 -17.75 -18.53 1.80
N PHE A 525 -19.01 -18.36 2.17
CA PHE A 525 -20.10 -19.27 1.80
C PHE A 525 -21.43 -18.53 1.77
N ILE A 526 -22.43 -19.11 1.11
CA ILE A 526 -23.80 -18.60 1.16
C ILE A 526 -24.50 -19.23 2.38
N PRO A 527 -25.07 -18.44 3.31
CA PRO A 527 -25.78 -18.96 4.47
C PRO A 527 -27.12 -19.60 4.05
N PRO A 528 -27.68 -20.53 4.86
CA PRO A 528 -28.86 -21.31 4.48
C PRO A 528 -30.14 -20.47 4.26
N ASN A 529 -30.24 -19.31 4.92
CA ASN A 529 -31.40 -18.42 4.85
C ASN A 529 -31.00 -17.02 4.35
N PRO A 530 -30.47 -16.87 3.13
CA PRO A 530 -29.85 -15.62 2.68
C PRO A 530 -30.84 -14.45 2.77
N ALA A 531 -30.31 -13.30 3.20
CA ALA A 531 -31.08 -12.09 3.45
C ALA A 531 -31.56 -11.43 2.15
N LEU A 532 -30.67 -11.48 1.16
CA LEU A 532 -30.82 -11.02 -0.20
C LEU A 532 -30.20 -12.07 -1.10
N THR A 533 -30.59 -12.10 -2.37
CA THR A 533 -29.95 -12.93 -3.38
C THR A 533 -28.45 -12.62 -3.42
N GLY A 534 -27.62 -13.65 -3.26
CA GLY A 534 -26.16 -13.50 -3.21
C GLY A 534 -25.61 -13.00 -1.87
N HIS A 535 -26.39 -13.04 -0.78
CA HIS A 535 -25.83 -12.85 0.58
C HIS A 535 -24.69 -13.85 0.81
N ILE A 536 -23.51 -13.35 1.17
CA ILE A 536 -22.34 -14.16 1.50
C ILE A 536 -21.97 -13.90 2.95
N CYS A 537 -21.65 -14.96 3.68
CA CYS A 537 -20.98 -14.89 4.97
C CYS A 537 -19.52 -15.26 4.79
N VAL A 538 -18.62 -14.46 5.35
CA VAL A 538 -17.18 -14.73 5.42
C VAL A 538 -16.79 -14.81 6.89
N THR A 539 -16.13 -15.90 7.29
CA THR A 539 -15.77 -16.18 8.68
C THR A 539 -14.34 -16.69 8.78
N PRO A 540 -13.58 -16.35 9.84
CA PRO A 540 -12.30 -16.98 10.11
C PRO A 540 -12.51 -18.46 10.47
N LEU A 541 -11.56 -19.31 10.07
CA LEU A 541 -11.53 -20.73 10.43
C LEU A 541 -11.18 -20.94 11.91
N GLN A 542 -10.47 -19.99 12.52
CA GLN A 542 -10.24 -19.95 13.94
C GLN A 542 -11.50 -19.47 14.66
N ASN A 543 -11.92 -20.17 15.72
CA ASN A 543 -13.03 -19.73 16.56
C ASN A 543 -12.63 -18.48 17.35
N THR A 544 -13.21 -17.34 17.01
CA THR A 544 -12.92 -16.03 17.61
C THR A 544 -14.12 -15.10 17.47
N ALA A 545 -14.42 -14.32 18.50
CA ALA A 545 -15.62 -13.46 18.56
C ALA A 545 -15.30 -11.96 18.53
N ASP A 546 -14.10 -11.57 18.98
CA ASP A 546 -13.72 -10.18 19.23
C ASP A 546 -12.59 -9.75 18.30
N ILE A 547 -12.86 -8.73 17.48
CA ILE A 547 -11.88 -8.17 16.53
C ILE A 547 -10.58 -7.73 17.21
N THR A 548 -10.62 -7.34 18.48
CA THR A 548 -9.47 -6.83 19.23
C THR A 548 -8.53 -7.94 19.73
N GLU A 549 -9.00 -9.19 19.69
CA GLU A 549 -8.26 -10.37 20.12
C GLU A 549 -7.76 -11.21 18.93
N VAL A 550 -8.33 -11.02 17.73
CA VAL A 550 -7.92 -11.69 16.50
C VAL A 550 -6.51 -11.27 16.07
N ALA A 551 -5.70 -12.22 15.63
CA ALA A 551 -4.40 -11.92 15.05
C ALA A 551 -4.57 -11.12 13.74
N ALA A 552 -3.76 -10.09 13.54
CA ALA A 552 -3.92 -9.16 12.41
C ALA A 552 -3.84 -9.86 11.04
N ASP A 553 -3.09 -10.95 10.93
CA ASP A 553 -3.01 -11.76 9.72
C ASP A 553 -4.34 -12.44 9.39
N VAL A 554 -4.98 -13.07 10.39
CA VAL A 554 -6.31 -13.69 10.25
C VAL A 554 -7.36 -12.64 9.83
N LEU A 555 -7.30 -11.46 10.44
CA LEU A 555 -8.22 -10.39 10.11
C LEU A 555 -7.95 -9.80 8.71
N THR A 556 -6.69 -9.73 8.29
CA THR A 556 -6.30 -9.32 6.94
C THR A 556 -6.78 -10.33 5.91
N ASP A 557 -6.54 -11.63 6.14
CA ASP A 557 -7.02 -12.71 5.28
C ASP A 557 -8.54 -12.66 5.11
N LEU A 558 -9.27 -12.50 6.22
CA LEU A 558 -10.73 -12.39 6.23
C LEU A 558 -11.23 -11.28 5.30
N PHE A 559 -10.66 -10.08 5.38
CA PHE A 559 -11.10 -8.95 4.56
C PHE A 559 -10.59 -8.98 3.12
N LEU A 560 -9.45 -9.62 2.85
CA LEU A 560 -9.05 -9.92 1.47
C LEU A 560 -10.00 -10.94 0.83
N ASN A 561 -10.48 -11.93 1.60
CA ASN A 561 -11.50 -12.86 1.14
C ASN A 561 -12.84 -12.14 0.89
N VAL A 562 -13.23 -11.20 1.77
CA VAL A 562 -14.39 -10.32 1.54
C VAL A 562 -14.25 -9.55 0.22
N GLN A 563 -13.10 -8.92 -0.01
CA GLN A 563 -12.83 -8.16 -1.23
C GLN A 563 -12.92 -9.04 -2.50
N LEU A 564 -12.35 -10.24 -2.42
CA LEU A 564 -12.37 -11.23 -3.49
C LEU A 564 -13.81 -11.63 -3.84
N VAL A 565 -14.59 -12.06 -2.85
CA VAL A 565 -15.93 -12.61 -3.12
C VAL A 565 -16.96 -11.53 -3.43
N GLN A 566 -16.83 -10.33 -2.86
CA GLN A 566 -17.76 -9.22 -3.11
C GLN A 566 -17.89 -8.90 -4.60
N ARG A 567 -16.76 -8.71 -5.30
CA ARG A 567 -16.77 -8.33 -6.73
C ARG A 567 -17.49 -9.39 -7.58
N HIS A 568 -17.26 -10.66 -7.27
CA HIS A 568 -17.87 -11.77 -8.00
C HIS A 568 -19.36 -11.94 -7.65
N ALA A 569 -19.72 -11.73 -6.39
CA ALA A 569 -21.11 -11.71 -5.95
C ALA A 569 -21.91 -10.61 -6.68
N GLU A 570 -21.35 -9.40 -6.74
CA GLU A 570 -21.94 -8.28 -7.48
C GLU A 570 -22.13 -8.61 -8.97
N SER A 571 -21.13 -9.20 -9.60
CA SER A 571 -21.21 -9.63 -10.99
C SER A 571 -22.29 -10.69 -11.23
N VAL A 572 -22.34 -11.75 -10.41
CA VAL A 572 -23.31 -12.84 -10.56
C VAL A 572 -24.73 -12.36 -10.29
N CYS A 573 -24.91 -11.54 -9.25
CA CYS A 573 -26.22 -11.00 -8.86
C CYS A 573 -26.63 -9.77 -9.67
N LYS A 574 -25.77 -9.31 -10.58
CA LYS A 574 -25.97 -8.10 -11.40
C LYS A 574 -26.25 -6.86 -10.56
N THR A 575 -25.58 -6.78 -9.41
CA THR A 575 -25.63 -5.62 -8.52
C THR A 575 -24.38 -4.77 -8.72
N GLY A 576 -24.49 -3.46 -8.47
CA GLY A 576 -23.36 -2.52 -8.56
C GLY A 576 -22.92 -1.99 -7.19
N SER A 577 -23.45 -2.55 -6.11
CA SER A 577 -23.21 -2.09 -4.74
C SER A 577 -23.37 -3.27 -3.78
N SER A 578 -22.73 -3.18 -2.63
CA SER A 578 -22.88 -4.13 -1.52
C SER A 578 -22.85 -3.39 -0.19
N THR A 579 -23.67 -3.85 0.76
CA THR A 579 -23.48 -3.48 2.16
C THR A 579 -22.69 -4.57 2.86
N ILE A 580 -21.58 -4.19 3.49
CA ILE A 580 -20.69 -5.13 4.17
C ILE A 580 -20.76 -4.81 5.66
N VAL A 581 -21.06 -5.83 6.48
CA VAL A 581 -21.22 -5.67 7.92
C VAL A 581 -20.43 -6.72 8.65
N LEU A 582 -19.51 -6.28 9.50
CA LEU A 582 -18.85 -7.13 10.48
C LEU A 582 -19.57 -6.95 11.82
N ILE A 583 -20.02 -8.07 12.38
CA ILE A 583 -20.74 -8.14 13.66
C ILE A 583 -19.89 -8.94 14.65
N GLN A 584 -19.68 -8.35 15.83
CA GLN A 584 -19.03 -8.97 16.99
C GLN A 584 -20.13 -9.39 17.96
N ASP A 585 -20.43 -10.68 18.03
CA ASP A 585 -21.67 -11.13 18.68
C ASP A 585 -21.46 -11.73 20.07
N HIS A 586 -21.54 -10.88 21.09
CA HIS A 586 -21.65 -11.31 22.49
C HIS A 586 -23.11 -11.39 22.97
N LEU A 587 -24.10 -10.97 22.16
CA LEU A 587 -25.47 -10.66 22.63
C LEU A 587 -26.61 -11.35 21.87
N LEU A 588 -26.37 -11.96 20.71
CA LEU A 588 -27.25 -13.03 20.25
C LEU A 588 -27.14 -14.15 21.28
N GLN A 589 -28.14 -14.27 22.15
CA GLN A 589 -28.29 -15.32 23.16
C GLN A 589 -28.45 -16.74 22.56
N LYS A 590 -27.85 -17.00 21.40
CA LYS A 590 -27.74 -18.29 20.74
C LYS A 590 -26.27 -18.52 20.40
N SER A 591 -25.61 -19.19 21.34
CA SER A 591 -24.46 -20.11 21.21
C SER A 591 -23.24 -19.78 20.32
N THR A 592 -23.27 -18.97 19.25
CA THR A 592 -22.13 -18.74 18.33
C THR A 592 -21.35 -17.48 18.71
N GLN A 593 -20.24 -17.66 19.43
CA GLN A 593 -19.23 -16.62 19.67
C GLN A 593 -18.23 -16.58 18.50
N GLN A 594 -18.69 -16.30 17.28
CA GLN A 594 -17.83 -16.29 16.08
C GLN A 594 -18.03 -15.02 15.25
N LEU A 595 -16.91 -14.39 14.89
CA LEU A 595 -16.81 -13.21 14.06
C LEU A 595 -17.29 -13.52 12.65
N GLN A 596 -18.20 -12.72 12.13
CA GLN A 596 -18.75 -12.90 10.78
C GLN A 596 -18.77 -11.57 10.04
N VAL A 597 -18.42 -11.63 8.75
CA VAL A 597 -18.59 -10.54 7.80
C VAL A 597 -19.67 -10.93 6.80
N HIS A 598 -20.75 -10.17 6.81
CA HIS A 598 -21.89 -10.34 5.91
C HIS A 598 -21.74 -9.39 4.73
N ILE A 599 -21.77 -9.93 3.52
CA ILE A 599 -21.78 -9.18 2.27
C ILE A 599 -23.17 -9.31 1.69
N LEU A 600 -23.85 -8.18 1.55
CA LEU A 600 -25.22 -8.08 1.06
C LEU A 600 -25.20 -7.32 -0.27
N PRO A 601 -25.19 -8.01 -1.43
CA PRO A 601 -25.31 -7.35 -2.73
C PRO A 601 -26.62 -6.55 -2.81
N ARG A 602 -26.56 -5.31 -3.35
CA ARG A 602 -27.66 -4.33 -3.30
C ARG A 602 -28.09 -3.83 -4.67
N VAL A 603 -29.40 -3.73 -4.87
CA VAL A 603 -30.06 -2.84 -5.82
C VAL A 603 -30.90 -1.79 -5.07
N GLU A 604 -31.28 -0.73 -5.78
CA GLU A 604 -32.07 0.36 -5.21
C GLU A 604 -33.43 -0.16 -4.73
N GLY A 605 -33.73 0.05 -3.44
CA GLY A 605 -35.01 -0.35 -2.83
C GLY A 605 -35.03 -1.73 -2.14
N ASP A 606 -33.94 -2.47 -2.10
CA ASP A 606 -33.88 -3.82 -1.48
C ASP A 606 -34.33 -3.86 -0.01
N LEU A 607 -34.05 -2.80 0.75
CA LEU A 607 -34.44 -2.68 2.16
C LEU A 607 -35.18 -1.34 2.36
N PRO A 608 -36.51 -1.31 2.14
CA PRO A 608 -37.28 -0.07 2.13
C PRO A 608 -37.51 0.55 3.52
N ASP A 609 -37.46 -0.26 4.59
CA ASP A 609 -37.64 0.20 5.97
C ASP A 609 -36.29 0.30 6.71
N ASN A 610 -35.71 1.50 6.74
CA ASN A 610 -34.51 1.90 7.51
C ASN A 610 -33.22 1.12 7.27
N ASP A 611 -33.15 0.21 6.30
CA ASP A 611 -31.95 -0.56 6.01
C ASP A 611 -31.41 -1.28 7.28
N ASP A 612 -32.32 -1.78 8.11
CA ASP A 612 -31.99 -2.41 9.40
C ASP A 612 -31.41 -3.82 9.19
N ILE A 613 -30.13 -3.83 8.81
CA ILE A 613 -29.33 -5.03 8.60
C ILE A 613 -29.29 -5.89 9.87
N TYR A 614 -29.55 -5.32 11.06
CA TYR A 614 -29.54 -6.09 12.30
C TYR A 614 -30.75 -7.00 12.42
N LYS A 615 -31.97 -6.55 12.05
CA LYS A 615 -33.14 -7.44 11.97
C LYS A 615 -32.93 -8.59 11.00
N VAL A 616 -32.26 -8.29 9.91
CA VAL A 616 -31.90 -9.25 8.87
C VAL A 616 -30.91 -10.26 9.46
N VAL A 617 -29.77 -9.83 9.97
CA VAL A 617 -28.68 -10.71 10.44
C VAL A 617 -28.98 -11.43 11.77
N LYS A 618 -29.83 -10.89 12.64
CA LYS A 618 -30.23 -11.50 13.93
C LYS A 618 -30.92 -12.85 13.82
N ASN A 619 -31.49 -13.17 12.66
CA ASN A 619 -32.18 -14.44 12.42
C ASN A 619 -31.25 -15.55 11.91
N PHE A 620 -29.96 -15.28 11.74
CA PHE A 620 -28.99 -16.24 11.23
C PHE A 620 -28.31 -17.00 12.36
N ASP A 621 -28.46 -18.32 12.36
CA ASP A 621 -27.72 -19.24 13.24
C ASP A 621 -26.93 -20.21 12.35
N LEU A 622 -25.59 -20.09 12.37
CA LEU A 622 -24.69 -20.94 11.59
C LEU A 622 -24.76 -22.43 11.99
N ARG A 623 -25.39 -22.76 13.12
CA ARG A 623 -25.65 -24.15 13.54
C ARG A 623 -27.06 -24.64 13.24
N SER A 624 -27.90 -23.84 12.59
CA SER A 624 -29.18 -24.31 12.09
C SER A 624 -28.95 -25.52 11.16
N SER A 625 -29.62 -26.63 11.44
CA SER A 625 -29.57 -27.85 10.60
C SER A 625 -30.46 -27.76 9.35
N ASP A 626 -31.21 -26.67 9.19
CA ASP A 626 -32.12 -26.47 8.07
C ASP A 626 -31.42 -25.72 6.92
N TRP A 627 -30.85 -26.49 6.00
CA TRP A 627 -30.23 -26.01 4.76
C TRP A 627 -31.17 -26.13 3.55
N SER A 628 -32.48 -26.31 3.74
CA SER A 628 -33.43 -26.80 2.72
C SER A 628 -33.58 -25.97 1.41
N VAL A 629 -32.95 -24.80 1.27
CA VAL A 629 -32.96 -23.92 0.07
C VAL A 629 -31.78 -24.17 -0.88
N MET A 630 -31.21 -25.38 -0.88
CA MET A 630 -29.89 -25.67 -1.48
C MET A 630 -29.79 -25.45 -2.99
N SER A 631 -30.85 -25.61 -3.79
CA SER A 631 -30.72 -25.63 -5.26
C SER A 631 -30.36 -24.26 -5.86
N GLU A 632 -30.99 -23.20 -5.38
CA GLU A 632 -30.71 -21.82 -5.80
C GLU A 632 -29.38 -21.34 -5.22
N VAL A 633 -29.15 -21.62 -3.92
CA VAL A 633 -27.92 -21.30 -3.20
C VAL A 633 -26.70 -21.95 -3.85
N SER A 634 -26.76 -23.25 -4.14
CA SER A 634 -25.69 -24.01 -4.79
C SER A 634 -25.40 -23.49 -6.19
N SER A 635 -26.43 -23.07 -6.94
CA SER A 635 -26.26 -22.49 -8.27
C SER A 635 -25.48 -21.17 -8.20
N ILE A 636 -25.87 -20.26 -7.30
CA ILE A 636 -25.18 -18.97 -7.13
C ILE A 636 -23.75 -19.19 -6.64
N ALA A 637 -23.56 -20.03 -5.62
CA ALA A 637 -22.24 -20.36 -5.10
C ALA A 637 -21.32 -20.94 -6.19
N SER A 638 -21.85 -21.83 -7.05
CA SER A 638 -21.11 -22.40 -8.18
C SER A 638 -20.73 -21.35 -9.23
N GLN A 639 -21.62 -20.41 -9.54
CA GLN A 639 -21.34 -19.33 -10.49
C GLN A 639 -20.22 -18.43 -9.95
N ILE A 640 -20.29 -18.06 -8.67
CA ILE A 640 -19.26 -17.25 -8.03
C ILE A 640 -17.93 -18.00 -7.98
N ARG A 641 -17.92 -19.28 -7.56
CA ARG A 641 -16.74 -20.16 -7.60
C ARG A 641 -16.09 -20.18 -8.98
N SER A 642 -16.90 -20.32 -10.03
CA SER A 642 -16.40 -20.39 -11.41
C SER A 642 -15.71 -19.11 -11.87
N LEU A 643 -15.99 -17.96 -11.26
CA LEU A 643 -15.29 -16.72 -11.59
C LEU A 643 -14.01 -16.53 -10.75
N ILE A 644 -13.94 -17.15 -9.57
CA ILE A 644 -12.79 -17.05 -8.67
C ILE A 644 -11.64 -17.98 -9.07
N TYR A 645 -11.95 -19.21 -9.51
CA TYR A 645 -10.96 -20.27 -9.75
C TYR A 645 -10.65 -20.51 -11.24
N VAL A 646 -10.94 -19.52 -12.10
CA VAL A 646 -10.54 -19.47 -13.52
C VAL A 646 -9.33 -18.56 -13.65
#